data_AF-A0A6G8FW02-F1
#
_entry.id   AF-A0A6G8FW02-F1
#
_cell.length_a   1.000
_cell.length_b   1.000
_cell.length_c   1.000
_cell.angle_alpha   90.00
_cell.angle_beta   90.00
_cell.angle_gamma   90.00
#
_symmetry.space_group_name_H-M   'P 1'
#
loop_
_entity.id
_entity.type
_entity.pdbx_description
1 polymer ?
#
loop_
_entity_poly.entity_id
_entity_poly.type
_entity_poly.pdbx_seq_one_letter_code
_entity_poly.pdbx_strand_id
1 'polypeptide(L)'
;MTTDLAVNRDLLAGHLADIVGGVDGPGLTVPGLRLAASLVTPARPFLRWDPVPPPVVVPLAQFTEGESLRVVVVRSGVSQDPDTLEVTTQDPDAYAAAVAAQAPLYAGSARRHLAPPKTSQVQAELHGSFDAGIDEGTPAGRRRMLAWALREGGTFYDREVPHPTEPTGAPSTQEEVHLLPEPVGTDHFNPHDPQRPLKVLPPAPAGTSPELVLNPGDAPAPGQYVVHGTEDLHLPYLPDPLASGVSLAFTEAGSGRHVAFPWGAEQVTARYGGAWPEREPFLLTLRGAEQLGASIDRRALDIHLPAGDVQTFRLASTVPENRLAWMGVWRSLADELTGNADVREAAADGLLWALTPGEEVQLVHAVPRPVSAPRPTVIVPFRAPGSVLASLVGGVEVHGPSTEKLTASLAWTDLVDDVTLAAPVLRDSTTAGFEVAVRPQDRILPLWLADQAMTLPGWEGVVLRSTAHPMPDTRHHVVRYRFRASTRFREYFAPELIAGDPANPLDDGQSTVSQELVVSLPSTVRPDPPKVHSVLPLFRWEETEEPEQPFGRRRVRRPGVRIYLDRPWNSSGDGELLAVLLAVGDDEKAPYPLPDPSNPEADPAGGFPFVSQWGSDPIWTAPGVPKRPVTLIELDDALSTIGWDDRVDPGRPVHPPVTLPLPLTGGGLLDPPATVPVVVAGYLPQFSDERQQWYVDVAFDARATFWPFVRLAVARYQPESVTGAHLSTPVRLDQVQLAPERTASVARTDSTHARVVVSGLAGHRESASRQYAVSVSRNRTLVARLQRYDATLGGDLAWTSVDAVELAPRGYASRAEDLVWVGELEADGVMDVRTPVGGITASGAPAGSTWRVRVEEWERFPGDPPPRAEIAEFGDGPVWEKRLVYADDVYL
;
A
#
# COMPACT_ATOMS: atom_id res chain seq x y z
N MET A 1 54.98 -27.34 34.27
CA MET A 1 56.01 -28.39 34.07
C MET A 1 56.18 -29.20 35.35
N THR A 2 55.10 -29.86 35.77
CA THR A 2 54.99 -30.69 36.98
C THR A 2 54.01 -31.82 36.65
N THR A 3 54.35 -32.62 35.64
CA THR A 3 53.69 -33.90 35.41
C THR A 3 54.32 -34.93 36.34
N ASP A 4 53.48 -35.38 37.26
CA ASP A 4 53.61 -36.48 38.22
C ASP A 4 54.80 -37.42 38.03
N LEU A 5 55.81 -37.28 38.90
CA LEU A 5 56.90 -38.23 39.05
C LEU A 5 56.41 -39.63 39.49
N ALA A 6 55.19 -39.75 40.02
CA ALA A 6 54.61 -41.01 40.48
C ALA A 6 54.20 -41.92 39.31
N VAL A 7 53.57 -41.37 38.27
CA VAL A 7 53.11 -42.14 37.10
C VAL A 7 54.29 -42.66 36.27
N ASN A 8 55.34 -41.86 36.12
CA ASN A 8 56.58 -42.29 35.46
C ASN A 8 57.30 -43.40 36.24
N ARG A 9 57.16 -43.45 37.57
CA ARG A 9 57.81 -44.48 38.41
C ARG A 9 57.18 -45.86 38.23
N ASP A 10 55.85 -45.93 38.13
CA ASP A 10 55.13 -47.20 38.00
C ASP A 10 55.20 -47.76 36.56
N LEU A 11 55.19 -46.91 35.54
CA LEU A 11 55.44 -47.30 34.14
C LEU A 11 56.88 -47.81 33.92
N LEU A 12 57.88 -47.16 34.52
CA LEU A 12 59.27 -47.63 34.50
C LEU A 12 59.43 -48.95 35.26
N ALA A 13 58.74 -49.14 36.38
CA ALA A 13 58.81 -50.38 37.16
C ALA A 13 58.18 -51.58 36.43
N GLY A 14 57.06 -51.37 35.72
CA GLY A 14 56.40 -52.40 34.92
C GLY A 14 57.23 -52.82 33.69
N HIS A 15 57.71 -51.86 32.89
CA HIS A 15 58.51 -52.20 31.70
C HIS A 15 59.93 -52.70 32.03
N LEU A 16 60.55 -52.28 33.14
CA LEU A 16 61.81 -52.88 33.59
C LEU A 16 61.61 -54.32 34.08
N ALA A 17 60.45 -54.67 34.65
CA ALA A 17 60.14 -56.05 35.02
C ALA A 17 60.00 -56.96 33.80
N ASP A 18 59.41 -56.47 32.71
CA ASP A 18 59.26 -57.22 31.46
C ASP A 18 60.57 -57.33 30.65
N ILE A 19 61.37 -56.26 30.60
CA ILE A 19 62.69 -56.27 29.93
C ILE A 19 63.68 -57.20 30.67
N VAL A 20 63.52 -57.35 31.99
CA VAL A 20 64.38 -58.21 32.83
C VAL A 20 63.77 -59.60 33.04
N GLY A 21 62.54 -59.82 32.59
CA GLY A 21 61.74 -61.05 32.75
C GLY A 21 62.24 -62.30 32.03
N GLY A 22 63.53 -62.39 31.72
CA GLY A 22 64.18 -63.57 31.14
C GLY A 22 65.42 -64.07 31.89
N VAL A 23 65.89 -63.41 32.95
CA VAL A 23 67.13 -63.83 33.62
C VAL A 23 66.98 -63.81 35.14
N ASP A 24 66.93 -65.00 35.74
CA ASP A 24 67.29 -65.23 37.13
C ASP A 24 68.73 -64.72 37.36
N GLY A 25 68.88 -63.47 37.77
CA GLY A 25 70.18 -62.84 38.00
C GLY A 25 70.11 -61.81 39.13
N PRO A 26 71.00 -61.87 40.14
CA PRO A 26 71.00 -60.91 41.23
C PRO A 26 71.63 -59.59 40.75
N GLY A 27 70.88 -58.49 40.85
CA GLY A 27 71.48 -57.16 41.02
C GLY A 27 71.14 -56.10 39.98
N LEU A 28 69.92 -55.58 39.99
CA LEU A 28 69.67 -54.18 39.62
C LEU A 28 69.97 -53.31 40.84
N THR A 29 71.19 -52.80 40.95
CA THR A 29 71.56 -51.86 42.02
C THR A 29 70.91 -50.49 41.74
N VAL A 30 70.57 -49.74 42.80
CA VAL A 30 70.00 -48.37 42.70
C VAL A 30 70.76 -47.44 41.72
N PRO A 31 72.10 -47.52 41.59
CA PRO A 31 72.83 -46.79 40.55
C PRO A 31 72.48 -47.23 39.12
N GLY A 32 72.27 -48.53 38.86
CA GLY A 32 71.87 -49.05 37.55
C GLY A 32 70.45 -48.62 37.15
N LEU A 33 69.53 -48.57 38.11
CA LEU A 33 68.18 -48.02 37.91
C LEU A 33 68.18 -46.51 37.64
N ARG A 34 69.06 -45.75 38.31
CA ARG A 34 69.27 -44.32 38.02
C ARG A 34 69.92 -44.09 36.66
N LEU A 35 70.88 -44.94 36.27
CA LEU A 35 71.53 -44.88 34.96
C LEU A 35 70.50 -45.20 33.85
N ALA A 36 69.72 -46.27 34.01
CA ALA A 36 68.62 -46.61 33.10
C ALA A 36 67.58 -45.49 33.02
N ALA A 37 67.13 -44.94 34.15
CA ALA A 37 66.21 -43.79 34.17
C ALA A 37 66.80 -42.52 33.54
N SER A 38 68.13 -42.34 33.58
CA SER A 38 68.82 -41.24 32.88
C SER A 38 69.04 -41.47 31.39
N LEU A 39 68.90 -42.72 30.92
CA LEU A 39 68.98 -43.12 29.51
C LEU A 39 67.59 -43.25 28.88
N VAL A 40 66.54 -43.43 29.68
CA VAL A 40 65.15 -43.44 29.23
C VAL A 40 64.72 -42.00 28.96
N THR A 41 64.34 -41.75 27.71
CA THR A 41 63.77 -40.45 27.31
C THR A 41 62.49 -40.24 28.11
N PRO A 42 62.26 -39.05 28.73
CA PRO A 42 61.02 -38.78 29.44
C PRO A 42 59.83 -39.02 28.51
N ALA A 43 58.83 -39.76 28.96
CA ALA A 43 57.61 -39.98 28.19
C ALA A 43 57.01 -38.61 27.83
N ARG A 44 56.97 -38.31 26.53
CA ARG A 44 56.31 -37.11 26.00
C ARG A 44 54.95 -37.56 25.47
N PRO A 45 53.85 -36.94 25.92
CA PRO A 45 52.55 -37.24 25.32
C PRO A 45 52.59 -36.83 23.85
N PHE A 46 52.05 -37.68 22.98
CA PHE A 46 51.73 -37.27 21.62
C PHE A 46 50.73 -36.11 21.70
N LEU A 47 51.01 -35.04 20.95
CA LEU A 47 50.12 -33.89 20.82
C LEU A 47 49.69 -33.77 19.38
N ARG A 48 48.38 -33.82 19.16
CA ARG A 48 47.78 -33.59 17.84
C ARG A 48 47.78 -32.09 17.55
N TRP A 49 48.38 -31.70 16.42
CA TRP A 49 48.38 -30.31 15.96
C TRP A 49 47.33 -30.03 14.89
N ASP A 50 46.86 -31.07 14.20
CA ASP A 50 45.78 -30.96 13.24
C ASP A 50 44.42 -30.80 13.94
N PRO A 51 43.52 -29.93 13.45
CA PRO A 51 42.18 -29.83 14.00
C PRO A 51 41.37 -31.11 13.72
N VAL A 52 40.28 -31.29 14.47
CA VAL A 52 39.25 -32.30 14.19
C VAL A 52 38.33 -31.74 13.09
N PRO A 53 38.26 -32.35 11.89
CA PRO A 53 37.46 -31.81 10.80
C PRO A 53 35.96 -31.74 11.14
N PRO A 54 35.16 -30.92 10.43
CA PRO A 54 33.72 -30.92 10.58
C PRO A 54 33.10 -32.27 10.17
N PRO A 55 31.90 -32.61 10.68
CA PRO A 55 31.13 -33.76 10.22
C PRO A 55 30.94 -33.77 8.70
N VAL A 56 31.01 -34.95 8.10
CA VAL A 56 30.77 -35.12 6.67
C VAL A 56 29.27 -35.12 6.42
N VAL A 57 28.79 -34.15 5.67
CA VAL A 57 27.41 -34.13 5.17
C VAL A 57 27.32 -35.05 3.96
N VAL A 58 26.37 -35.99 3.98
CA VAL A 58 26.17 -36.96 2.90
C VAL A 58 24.73 -36.87 2.38
N PRO A 59 24.51 -36.74 1.06
CA PRO A 59 23.17 -36.60 0.52
C PRO A 59 22.44 -37.95 0.47
N LEU A 60 21.18 -37.96 0.89
CA LEU A 60 20.31 -39.14 0.85
C LEU A 60 19.62 -39.28 -0.52
N ALA A 61 19.26 -38.14 -1.11
CA ALA A 61 18.52 -38.07 -2.38
C ALA A 61 19.18 -37.08 -3.35
N GLN A 62 18.74 -37.12 -4.61
CA GLN A 62 19.15 -36.21 -5.66
C GLN A 62 18.81 -34.74 -5.30
N PHE A 63 19.72 -33.81 -5.59
CA PHE A 63 19.45 -32.38 -5.42
C PHE A 63 18.43 -31.88 -6.44
N THR A 64 17.61 -30.92 -6.01
CA THR A 64 16.59 -30.21 -6.79
C THR A 64 16.92 -28.71 -6.85
N GLU A 65 16.08 -27.86 -7.44
CA GLU A 65 16.38 -26.44 -7.66
C GLU A 65 16.74 -25.71 -6.35
N GLY A 66 17.91 -25.06 -6.31
CA GLY A 66 18.39 -24.36 -5.12
C GLY A 66 18.91 -25.26 -3.99
N GLU A 67 18.84 -26.59 -4.12
CA GLU A 67 19.48 -27.51 -3.17
C GLU A 67 20.96 -27.72 -3.49
N SER A 68 21.74 -27.93 -2.44
CA SER A 68 23.11 -28.40 -2.55
C SER A 68 23.45 -29.31 -1.36
N LEU A 69 24.72 -29.70 -1.23
CA LEU A 69 25.16 -30.50 -0.10
C LEU A 69 24.85 -29.83 1.26
N ARG A 70 25.01 -28.50 1.33
CA ARG A 70 24.83 -27.71 2.57
C ARG A 70 23.62 -26.79 2.54
N VAL A 71 22.83 -26.80 1.45
CA VAL A 71 21.56 -26.08 1.35
C VAL A 71 20.44 -27.13 1.27
N VAL A 72 19.69 -27.27 2.36
CA VAL A 72 18.61 -28.24 2.52
C VAL A 72 17.29 -27.52 2.36
N VAL A 73 16.45 -27.94 1.43
CA VAL A 73 15.26 -27.19 1.02
C VAL A 73 14.00 -28.04 1.17
N VAL A 74 12.97 -27.48 1.81
CA VAL A 74 11.60 -27.98 1.76
C VAL A 74 10.70 -26.94 1.10
N ARG A 75 9.66 -27.35 0.37
CA ARG A 75 8.85 -26.46 -0.47
C ARG A 75 7.38 -26.57 -0.12
N SER A 76 6.71 -25.43 -0.02
CA SER A 76 5.25 -25.34 0.17
C SER A 76 4.61 -24.52 -0.93
N GLY A 77 3.39 -24.87 -1.31
CA GLY A 77 2.58 -24.09 -2.24
C GLY A 77 1.97 -22.88 -1.53
N VAL A 78 1.88 -21.74 -2.21
CA VAL A 78 1.14 -20.57 -1.72
C VAL A 78 0.26 -20.06 -2.84
N SER A 79 -1.04 -19.96 -2.60
CA SER A 79 -2.04 -19.41 -3.53
C SER A 79 -2.75 -18.21 -2.90
N GLN A 80 -3.21 -17.29 -3.75
CA GLN A 80 -4.06 -16.18 -3.34
C GLN A 80 -5.35 -16.24 -4.13
N ASP A 81 -6.48 -16.18 -3.42
CA ASP A 81 -7.79 -16.09 -4.05
C ASP A 81 -7.94 -14.71 -4.74
N PRO A 82 -8.29 -14.64 -6.03
CA PRO A 82 -8.37 -13.38 -6.76
C PRO A 82 -9.51 -12.46 -6.31
N ASP A 83 -10.59 -13.02 -5.76
CA ASP A 83 -11.80 -12.29 -5.38
C ASP A 83 -11.72 -11.82 -3.93
N THR A 84 -11.26 -12.68 -3.01
CA THR A 84 -11.16 -12.35 -1.58
C THR A 84 -9.80 -11.80 -1.17
N LEU A 85 -8.76 -12.03 -2.00
CA LEU A 85 -7.35 -11.76 -1.71
C LEU A 85 -6.77 -12.56 -0.52
N GLU A 86 -7.48 -13.59 -0.05
CA GLU A 86 -7.02 -14.48 1.01
C GLU A 86 -5.82 -15.31 0.53
N VAL A 87 -4.78 -15.39 1.35
CA VAL A 87 -3.56 -16.16 1.07
C VAL A 87 -3.61 -17.47 1.83
N THR A 88 -3.43 -18.58 1.12
CA THR A 88 -3.43 -19.93 1.68
C THR A 88 -2.11 -20.64 1.40
N THR A 89 -1.50 -21.19 2.45
CA THR A 89 -0.29 -22.00 2.36
C THR A 89 -0.65 -23.49 2.41
N GLN A 90 -0.14 -24.25 1.45
CA GLN A 90 -0.27 -25.70 1.38
C GLN A 90 0.92 -26.36 2.08
N ASP A 91 0.67 -27.46 2.80
CA ASP A 91 1.73 -28.26 3.42
C ASP A 91 2.68 -28.89 2.37
N PRO A 92 3.99 -29.09 2.68
CA PRO A 92 4.95 -29.65 1.73
C PRO A 92 4.57 -31.00 1.10
N ASP A 93 3.95 -31.92 1.84
CA ASP A 93 3.55 -33.22 1.29
C ASP A 93 2.42 -33.04 0.26
N ALA A 94 1.45 -32.17 0.57
CA ALA A 94 0.35 -31.85 -0.32
C ALA A 94 0.84 -31.13 -1.59
N TYR A 95 1.78 -30.19 -1.44
CA TYR A 95 2.37 -29.48 -2.56
C TYR A 95 3.17 -30.41 -3.46
N ALA A 96 4.05 -31.23 -2.89
CA ALA A 96 4.83 -32.23 -3.64
C ALA A 96 3.92 -33.19 -4.43
N ALA A 97 2.83 -33.66 -3.82
CA ALA A 97 1.84 -34.49 -4.51
C ALA A 97 1.13 -33.75 -5.66
N ALA A 98 0.82 -32.47 -5.48
CA ALA A 98 0.14 -31.65 -6.49
C ALA A 98 1.01 -31.38 -7.73
N VAL A 99 2.32 -31.23 -7.56
CA VAL A 99 3.26 -30.91 -8.65
C VAL A 99 4.07 -32.10 -9.16
N ALA A 100 3.78 -33.32 -8.68
CA ALA A 100 4.57 -34.52 -8.98
C ALA A 100 4.73 -34.82 -10.48
N ALA A 101 3.79 -34.37 -11.33
CA ALA A 101 3.88 -34.53 -12.78
C ALA A 101 4.95 -33.63 -13.42
N GLN A 102 5.16 -32.43 -12.88
CA GLN A 102 6.14 -31.45 -13.36
C GLN A 102 7.48 -31.56 -12.62
N ALA A 103 7.44 -31.80 -11.30
CA ALA A 103 8.59 -31.89 -10.41
C ALA A 103 8.55 -33.19 -9.58
N PRO A 104 8.88 -34.35 -10.19
CA PRO A 104 8.75 -35.66 -9.54
C PRO A 104 9.74 -35.91 -8.38
N LEU A 105 10.77 -35.06 -8.24
CA LEU A 105 11.77 -35.16 -7.18
C LEU A 105 11.43 -34.32 -5.94
N TYR A 106 10.34 -33.53 -5.97
CA TYR A 106 9.91 -32.77 -4.80
C TYR A 106 9.32 -33.70 -3.75
N ALA A 107 9.63 -33.43 -2.48
CA ALA A 107 9.22 -34.23 -1.34
C ALA A 107 8.83 -33.31 -0.17
N GLY A 108 7.97 -33.79 0.73
CA GLY A 108 7.57 -33.01 1.90
C GLY A 108 8.63 -32.91 3.01
N SER A 109 9.77 -33.58 2.83
CA SER A 109 10.94 -33.41 3.71
C SER A 109 12.24 -33.57 2.94
N ALA A 110 13.29 -32.92 3.42
CA ALA A 110 14.64 -33.02 2.87
C ALA A 110 15.60 -33.57 3.91
N ARG A 111 16.44 -34.54 3.49
CA ARG A 111 17.24 -35.35 4.41
C ARG A 111 18.71 -35.40 4.02
N ARG A 112 19.59 -35.41 5.02
CA ARG A 112 21.05 -35.54 4.88
C ARG A 112 21.60 -36.38 6.04
N HIS A 113 22.63 -37.18 5.80
CA HIS A 113 23.38 -37.80 6.88
C HIS A 113 24.50 -36.88 7.36
N LEU A 114 24.75 -36.84 8.67
CA LEU A 114 25.89 -36.19 9.30
C LEU A 114 26.78 -37.27 9.90
N ALA A 115 27.85 -37.61 9.19
CA ALA A 115 28.78 -38.66 9.58
C ALA A 115 30.03 -38.09 10.28
N PRO A 116 30.65 -38.84 11.20
CA PRO A 116 31.93 -38.45 11.78
C PRO A 116 33.00 -38.27 10.69
N PRO A 117 33.94 -37.31 10.86
CA PRO A 117 35.02 -37.09 9.90
C PRO A 117 35.95 -38.30 9.78
N LYS A 118 36.46 -38.54 8.58
CA LYS A 118 37.46 -39.58 8.30
C LYS A 118 38.83 -39.21 8.91
N THR A 119 39.55 -40.22 9.40
CA THR A 119 40.95 -40.09 9.83
C THR A 119 41.84 -41.18 9.24
N SER A 120 43.17 -41.04 9.39
CA SER A 120 44.13 -42.08 9.01
C SER A 120 44.28 -43.15 10.11
N GLN A 121 44.71 -44.35 9.71
CA GLN A 121 45.02 -45.42 10.66
C GLN A 121 46.11 -44.99 11.64
N VAL A 122 47.15 -44.30 11.14
CA VAL A 122 48.24 -43.76 11.97
C VAL A 122 47.72 -42.79 13.02
N GLN A 123 46.84 -41.86 12.64
CA GLN A 123 46.27 -40.90 13.60
C GLN A 123 45.42 -41.60 14.65
N ALA A 124 44.65 -42.62 14.25
CA ALA A 124 43.84 -43.41 15.17
C ALA A 124 44.69 -44.24 16.15
N GLU A 125 45.80 -44.80 15.68
CA GLU A 125 46.79 -45.52 16.50
C GLU A 125 47.49 -44.59 17.49
N LEU A 126 47.91 -43.39 17.06
CA LEU A 126 48.50 -42.38 17.96
C LEU A 126 47.55 -41.90 19.06
N HIS A 127 46.24 -42.10 18.88
CA HIS A 127 45.21 -41.85 19.90
C HIS A 127 44.82 -43.10 20.71
N GLY A 128 45.57 -44.20 20.58
CA GLY A 128 45.40 -45.45 21.34
C GLY A 128 44.18 -46.28 20.92
N SER A 129 43.58 -45.98 19.78
CA SER A 129 42.36 -46.69 19.33
C SER A 129 42.65 -48.14 18.95
N PHE A 130 43.92 -48.47 18.71
CA PHE A 130 44.43 -49.80 18.41
C PHE A 130 45.16 -50.47 19.60
N ASP A 131 45.10 -49.93 20.82
CA ASP A 131 45.86 -50.50 21.95
C ASP A 131 45.17 -51.75 22.52
N ALA A 132 43.84 -51.74 22.65
CA ALA A 132 43.09 -52.77 23.38
C ALA A 132 43.31 -54.21 22.88
N GLY A 133 43.40 -54.41 21.58
CA GLY A 133 43.70 -55.69 20.93
C GLY A 133 45.19 -56.00 20.72
N ILE A 134 46.08 -55.01 20.89
CA ILE A 134 47.51 -55.26 21.10
C ILE A 134 47.71 -55.81 22.51
N ASP A 135 47.09 -55.18 23.50
CA ASP A 135 47.10 -55.55 24.93
C ASP A 135 46.40 -56.88 25.20
N GLU A 136 45.28 -57.16 24.53
CA GLU A 136 44.60 -58.47 24.61
C GLU A 136 45.54 -59.60 24.15
N GLY A 137 46.45 -59.32 23.21
CA GLY A 137 47.47 -60.25 22.73
C GLY A 137 46.93 -61.49 21.99
N THR A 138 45.61 -61.60 21.81
CA THR A 138 44.98 -62.77 21.16
C THR A 138 45.02 -62.66 19.64
N PRO A 139 45.08 -63.80 18.91
CA PRO A 139 44.92 -63.80 17.46
C PRO A 139 43.59 -63.19 16.99
N ALA A 140 42.52 -63.31 17.79
CA ALA A 140 41.21 -62.74 17.47
C ALA A 140 41.21 -61.20 17.59
N GLY A 141 41.81 -60.64 18.65
CA GLY A 141 42.00 -59.20 18.81
C GLY A 141 42.81 -58.58 17.67
N ARG A 142 43.93 -59.21 17.30
CA ARG A 142 44.78 -58.76 16.18
C ARG A 142 44.07 -58.83 14.82
N ARG A 143 43.27 -59.88 14.57
CA ARG A 143 42.45 -59.97 13.35
C ARG A 143 41.41 -58.87 13.26
N ARG A 144 40.74 -58.56 14.37
CA ARG A 144 39.77 -57.47 14.45
C ARG A 144 40.41 -56.11 14.14
N MET A 145 41.59 -55.85 14.69
CA MET A 145 42.36 -54.63 14.41
C MET A 145 42.79 -54.51 12.96
N LEU A 146 43.30 -55.60 12.38
CA LEU A 146 43.63 -55.62 10.97
C LEU A 146 42.38 -55.36 10.11
N ALA A 147 41.22 -55.89 10.50
CA ALA A 147 39.96 -55.66 9.80
C ALA A 147 39.53 -54.18 9.87
N TRP A 148 39.70 -53.52 11.02
CA TRP A 148 39.48 -52.08 11.16
C TRP A 148 40.44 -51.25 10.32
N ALA A 149 41.74 -51.60 10.31
CA ALA A 149 42.75 -50.88 9.53
C ALA A 149 42.46 -50.86 8.02
N LEU A 150 41.83 -51.92 7.47
CA LEU A 150 41.41 -51.97 6.07
C LEU A 150 40.41 -50.86 5.70
N ARG A 151 39.68 -50.29 6.67
CA ARG A 151 38.77 -49.17 6.44
C ARG A 151 39.48 -47.84 6.18
N GLU A 152 40.78 -47.71 6.42
CA GLU A 152 41.49 -46.45 6.14
C GLU A 152 41.33 -45.99 4.68
N GLY A 153 41.33 -46.92 3.73
CA GLY A 153 41.16 -46.64 2.31
C GLY A 153 39.73 -46.25 1.91
N GLY A 154 38.73 -46.54 2.75
CA GLY A 154 37.32 -46.43 2.37
C GLY A 154 36.83 -44.99 2.23
N THR A 155 35.79 -44.81 1.42
CA THR A 155 35.13 -43.54 1.10
C THR A 155 33.63 -43.78 0.95
N PHE A 156 32.81 -42.73 1.03
CA PHE A 156 31.38 -42.85 0.70
C PHE A 156 31.12 -43.14 -0.79
N TYR A 157 32.16 -43.15 -1.62
CA TYR A 157 32.07 -43.62 -3.01
C TYR A 157 32.15 -45.13 -3.13
N ASP A 158 32.50 -45.85 -2.05
CA ASP A 158 32.64 -47.29 -2.08
C ASP A 158 31.33 -47.98 -1.69
N ARG A 159 30.92 -48.96 -2.49
CA ARG A 159 29.73 -49.79 -2.19
C ARG A 159 30.04 -50.92 -1.22
N GLU A 160 31.29 -51.40 -1.21
CA GLU A 160 31.73 -52.49 -0.34
C GLU A 160 32.47 -51.94 0.87
N VAL A 161 31.98 -52.29 2.06
CA VAL A 161 32.60 -51.92 3.34
C VAL A 161 33.34 -53.15 3.91
N PRO A 162 34.64 -53.03 4.24
CA PRO A 162 35.40 -54.12 4.84
C PRO A 162 34.72 -54.70 6.09
N HIS A 163 34.73 -56.03 6.20
CA HIS A 163 34.11 -56.77 7.30
C HIS A 163 34.64 -56.29 8.67
N PRO A 164 33.79 -56.07 9.68
CA PRO A 164 34.16 -55.38 10.91
C PRO A 164 35.14 -56.13 11.83
N THR A 165 35.25 -57.45 11.70
CA THR A 165 36.01 -58.28 12.63
C THR A 165 36.94 -59.30 11.98
N GLU A 166 36.84 -59.49 10.66
CA GLU A 166 37.58 -60.52 9.92
C GLU A 166 38.21 -59.91 8.65
N PRO A 167 39.54 -59.82 8.56
CA PRO A 167 40.21 -59.15 7.42
C PRO A 167 39.95 -59.79 6.06
N THR A 168 39.66 -61.10 6.05
CA THR A 168 39.35 -61.89 4.85
C THR A 168 37.87 -62.27 4.77
N GLY A 169 37.03 -61.70 5.66
CA GLY A 169 35.59 -61.91 5.63
C GLY A 169 34.97 -61.27 4.39
N ALA A 170 33.79 -61.74 4.00
CA ALA A 170 33.04 -61.10 2.92
C ALA A 170 32.71 -59.64 3.33
N PRO A 171 32.99 -58.63 2.48
CA PRO A 171 32.63 -57.25 2.78
C PRO A 171 31.10 -57.12 2.88
N SER A 172 30.64 -56.19 3.71
CA SER A 172 29.22 -55.81 3.73
C SER A 172 28.95 -54.82 2.60
N THR A 173 27.92 -55.07 1.80
CA THR A 173 27.51 -54.15 0.73
C THR A 173 26.59 -53.09 1.31
N GLN A 174 26.89 -51.82 1.05
CA GLN A 174 25.96 -50.73 1.27
C GLN A 174 24.99 -50.66 0.10
N GLU A 175 23.69 -50.75 0.41
CA GLU A 175 22.62 -50.69 -0.59
C GLU A 175 22.30 -49.24 -0.97
N GLU A 176 21.66 -49.07 -2.14
CA GLU A 176 21.16 -47.78 -2.64
C GLU A 176 22.21 -46.66 -2.78
N VAL A 177 23.44 -47.03 -3.15
CA VAL A 177 24.51 -46.09 -3.50
C VAL A 177 24.44 -45.78 -5.00
N HIS A 178 24.21 -44.52 -5.35
CA HIS A 178 24.01 -44.07 -6.73
C HIS A 178 24.95 -42.93 -7.09
N LEU A 179 25.59 -43.01 -8.26
CA LEU A 179 26.38 -41.93 -8.84
C LEU A 179 25.50 -41.07 -9.75
N LEU A 180 25.28 -39.82 -9.37
CA LEU A 180 24.42 -38.89 -10.11
C LEU A 180 25.25 -37.76 -10.74
N PRO A 181 24.89 -37.27 -11.93
CA PRO A 181 25.39 -36.00 -12.42
C PRO A 181 24.77 -34.85 -11.59
N GLU A 182 25.54 -33.80 -11.36
CA GLU A 182 25.03 -32.53 -10.85
C GLU A 182 23.95 -32.03 -11.82
N PRO A 183 22.73 -31.73 -11.33
CA PRO A 183 21.67 -31.22 -12.18
C PRO A 183 22.04 -29.80 -12.62
N VAL A 184 22.76 -29.68 -13.73
CA VAL A 184 23.00 -28.39 -14.37
C VAL A 184 21.81 -28.15 -15.31
N GLY A 185 20.96 -27.19 -14.96
CA GLY A 185 19.97 -26.64 -15.88
C GLY A 185 20.65 -26.24 -17.19
N THR A 186 20.00 -26.46 -18.32
CA THR A 186 20.62 -26.46 -19.66
C THR A 186 21.30 -25.15 -20.11
N ASP A 187 21.28 -24.08 -19.31
CA ASP A 187 21.73 -22.74 -19.71
C ASP A 187 22.57 -22.00 -18.65
N HIS A 188 23.73 -22.53 -18.25
CA HIS A 188 24.72 -21.71 -17.51
C HIS A 188 25.84 -21.16 -18.39
N PHE A 189 25.85 -19.83 -18.44
CA PHE A 189 26.86 -18.94 -19.01
C PHE A 189 28.24 -19.19 -18.36
N ASN A 190 29.26 -19.46 -19.17
CA ASN A 190 30.65 -19.49 -18.72
C ASN A 190 31.17 -18.04 -18.63
N PRO A 191 31.44 -17.49 -17.42
CA PRO A 191 31.85 -16.10 -17.27
C PRO A 191 33.22 -15.78 -17.88
N HIS A 192 34.00 -16.81 -18.28
CA HIS A 192 35.30 -16.67 -18.91
C HIS A 192 35.31 -16.95 -20.41
N ASP A 193 34.30 -17.63 -20.96
CA ASP A 193 34.17 -17.87 -22.40
C ASP A 193 32.70 -18.18 -22.80
N PRO A 194 31.92 -17.16 -23.20
CA PRO A 194 30.52 -17.33 -23.62
C PRO A 194 30.34 -18.25 -24.84
N GLN A 195 31.40 -18.58 -25.58
CA GLN A 195 31.33 -19.45 -26.76
C GLN A 195 31.64 -20.92 -26.45
N ARG A 196 32.01 -21.24 -25.20
CA ARG A 196 32.25 -22.62 -24.73
C ARG A 196 31.53 -22.86 -23.39
N PRO A 197 30.24 -23.26 -23.41
CA PRO A 197 29.58 -23.75 -22.21
C PRO A 197 30.34 -24.95 -21.63
N LEU A 198 30.34 -25.09 -20.31
CA LEU A 198 30.86 -26.28 -19.64
C LEU A 198 30.16 -27.51 -20.22
N LYS A 199 30.91 -28.55 -20.59
CA LYS A 199 30.34 -29.79 -21.12
C LYS A 199 29.48 -30.46 -20.05
N VAL A 200 28.16 -30.33 -20.18
CA VAL A 200 27.16 -31.07 -19.41
C VAL A 200 27.11 -32.52 -19.91
N LEU A 201 27.14 -33.49 -19.01
CA LEU A 201 26.72 -34.86 -19.32
C LEU A 201 25.17 -34.89 -19.30
N PRO A 202 24.50 -35.47 -20.31
CA PRO A 202 23.05 -35.53 -20.33
C PRO A 202 22.50 -36.24 -19.08
N PRO A 203 21.33 -35.83 -18.55
CA PRO A 203 20.71 -36.52 -17.44
C PRO A 203 20.46 -37.99 -17.82
N ALA A 204 20.65 -38.89 -16.85
CA ALA A 204 20.33 -40.30 -17.05
C ALA A 204 18.83 -40.44 -17.39
N PRO A 205 18.45 -41.21 -18.41
CA PRO A 205 17.04 -41.41 -18.75
C PRO A 205 16.28 -42.06 -17.59
N ALA A 206 15.03 -41.61 -17.40
CA ALA A 206 14.13 -42.10 -16.35
C ALA A 206 14.01 -43.63 -16.38
N GLY A 207 14.27 -44.28 -15.25
CA GLY A 207 14.18 -45.73 -15.09
C GLY A 207 15.50 -46.51 -15.21
N THR A 208 16.64 -45.82 -15.40
CA THR A 208 17.97 -46.46 -15.33
C THR A 208 18.59 -46.13 -13.97
N SER A 209 18.72 -47.10 -13.07
CA SER A 209 19.53 -46.94 -11.86
C SER A 209 20.99 -46.73 -12.30
N PRO A 210 21.61 -45.58 -12.03
CA PRO A 210 23.03 -45.43 -12.29
C PRO A 210 23.74 -46.29 -11.23
N GLU A 211 24.15 -47.48 -11.62
CA GLU A 211 25.08 -48.26 -10.81
C GLU A 211 26.36 -47.43 -10.64
N LEU A 212 26.86 -47.38 -9.41
CA LEU A 212 28.17 -46.84 -9.10
C LEU A 212 29.25 -47.66 -9.83
N VAL A 213 29.81 -47.12 -10.92
CA VAL A 213 30.87 -47.78 -11.74
C VAL A 213 32.29 -47.32 -11.34
N LEU A 214 32.45 -46.71 -10.16
CA LEU A 214 33.76 -46.29 -9.68
C LEU A 214 34.51 -47.48 -9.10
N ASN A 215 35.80 -47.63 -9.46
CA ASN A 215 36.64 -48.57 -8.73
C ASN A 215 36.90 -48.03 -7.32
N PRO A 216 37.15 -48.91 -6.33
CA PRO A 216 37.48 -48.47 -4.99
C PRO A 216 38.63 -47.45 -4.97
N GLY A 217 38.37 -46.27 -4.40
CA GLY A 217 39.32 -45.16 -4.34
C GLY A 217 39.33 -44.17 -5.52
N ASP A 218 38.57 -44.43 -6.59
CA ASP A 218 38.36 -43.44 -7.66
C ASP A 218 37.36 -42.35 -7.19
N ALA A 219 37.69 -41.09 -7.44
CA ALA A 219 36.78 -39.98 -7.16
C ALA A 219 35.76 -39.79 -8.30
N PRO A 220 34.53 -39.32 -8.01
CA PRO A 220 33.58 -38.87 -9.03
C PRO A 220 34.21 -37.84 -9.98
N ALA A 221 33.82 -37.85 -11.26
CA ALA A 221 34.25 -36.82 -12.20
C ALA A 221 33.68 -35.45 -11.80
N PRO A 222 34.27 -34.32 -12.23
CA PRO A 222 33.71 -32.99 -11.99
C PRO A 222 32.25 -32.91 -12.45
N GLY A 223 31.36 -32.42 -11.58
CA GLY A 223 29.93 -32.39 -11.83
C GLY A 223 29.22 -33.74 -11.62
N GLN A 224 29.81 -34.68 -10.86
CA GLN A 224 29.14 -35.88 -10.37
C GLN A 224 29.22 -35.96 -8.84
N TYR A 225 28.21 -36.56 -8.21
CA TYR A 225 28.17 -36.78 -6.77
C TYR A 225 27.47 -38.10 -6.45
N VAL A 226 27.71 -38.62 -5.25
CA VAL A 226 27.13 -39.90 -4.78
C VAL A 226 26.03 -39.61 -3.78
N VAL A 227 24.89 -40.29 -3.94
CA VAL A 227 23.79 -40.29 -2.97
C VAL A 227 23.63 -41.68 -2.34
N HIS A 228 23.16 -41.70 -1.10
CA HIS A 228 22.90 -42.92 -0.34
C HIS A 228 21.42 -42.99 0.04
N GLY A 229 20.62 -43.74 -0.72
CA GLY A 229 19.16 -43.81 -0.56
C GLY A 229 18.67 -44.42 0.76
N THR A 230 19.56 -45.09 1.49
CA THR A 230 19.26 -45.72 2.79
C THR A 230 19.30 -44.75 3.97
N GLU A 231 18.42 -44.96 4.94
CA GLU A 231 18.45 -44.28 6.25
C GLU A 231 19.48 -44.89 7.21
N ASP A 232 19.95 -46.11 6.94
CA ASP A 232 20.95 -46.84 7.72
C ASP A 232 22.34 -46.71 7.07
N LEU A 233 22.99 -45.54 7.24
CA LEU A 233 24.31 -45.26 6.67
C LEU A 233 25.43 -45.94 7.49
N HIS A 234 26.16 -46.87 6.86
CA HIS A 234 27.36 -47.47 7.45
C HIS A 234 28.60 -46.63 7.15
N LEU A 235 29.60 -46.65 8.05
CA LEU A 235 30.87 -45.97 7.83
C LEU A 235 31.83 -46.84 7.03
N PRO A 236 32.19 -46.45 5.79
CA PRO A 236 33.17 -47.18 4.98
C PRO A 236 34.60 -46.94 5.46
N TYR A 237 34.82 -45.94 6.32
CA TYR A 237 36.14 -45.49 6.78
C TYR A 237 36.32 -45.47 8.29
N LEU A 238 37.55 -45.21 8.75
CA LEU A 238 37.87 -44.97 10.15
C LEU A 238 37.43 -43.56 10.60
N PRO A 239 36.47 -43.44 11.53
CA PRO A 239 36.09 -42.14 12.06
C PRO A 239 37.17 -41.59 13.00
N ASP A 240 37.31 -40.26 13.06
CA ASP A 240 38.26 -39.60 13.95
C ASP A 240 37.96 -39.92 15.43
N PRO A 241 38.92 -40.48 16.20
CA PRO A 241 38.71 -40.84 17.60
C PRO A 241 38.38 -39.66 18.53
N LEU A 242 38.73 -38.44 18.13
CA LEU A 242 38.40 -37.23 18.89
C LEU A 242 37.03 -36.66 18.53
N ALA A 243 36.44 -37.03 17.39
CA ALA A 243 35.09 -36.60 17.02
C ALA A 243 34.05 -37.41 17.81
N SER A 244 33.48 -36.80 18.85
CA SER A 244 32.50 -37.45 19.73
C SER A 244 31.04 -37.24 19.32
N GLY A 245 30.78 -36.29 18.42
CA GLY A 245 29.44 -35.83 18.09
C GLY A 245 29.43 -34.66 17.10
N VAL A 246 28.25 -34.09 16.92
CA VAL A 246 27.99 -32.89 16.12
C VAL A 246 27.66 -31.71 17.02
N SER A 247 28.03 -30.52 16.58
CA SER A 247 27.67 -29.23 17.17
C SER A 247 27.00 -28.37 16.10
N LEU A 248 25.81 -27.85 16.44
CA LEU A 248 25.03 -26.95 15.60
C LEU A 248 24.96 -25.60 16.31
N ALA A 249 25.74 -24.63 15.85
CA ALA A 249 25.75 -23.27 16.40
C ALA A 249 24.94 -22.34 15.50
N PHE A 250 23.84 -21.78 16.01
CA PHE A 250 22.95 -20.90 15.27
C PHE A 250 23.47 -19.46 15.33
N THR A 251 24.06 -19.00 14.23
CA THR A 251 24.80 -17.72 14.17
C THR A 251 23.91 -16.49 14.25
N GLU A 252 22.65 -16.60 13.82
CA GLU A 252 21.67 -15.51 13.85
C GLU A 252 20.81 -15.50 15.12
N ALA A 253 20.83 -16.60 15.88
CA ALA A 253 20.09 -16.71 17.12
C ALA A 253 20.64 -15.70 18.15
N GLY A 254 19.75 -14.98 18.82
CA GLY A 254 20.14 -13.98 19.80
C GLY A 254 20.73 -12.69 19.20
N SER A 255 20.66 -12.47 17.88
CA SER A 255 21.15 -11.25 17.19
C SER A 255 20.63 -9.91 17.74
N GLY A 256 19.52 -9.91 18.48
CA GLY A 256 19.01 -8.76 19.24
C GLY A 256 19.65 -8.54 20.62
N ARG A 257 20.67 -9.32 20.98
CA ARG A 257 21.37 -9.27 22.28
C ARG A 257 22.87 -9.11 22.05
N HIS A 258 23.49 -8.17 22.75
CA HIS A 258 24.95 -8.10 22.83
C HIS A 258 25.44 -8.97 23.99
N VAL A 259 25.86 -10.19 23.67
CA VAL A 259 26.54 -11.05 24.63
C VAL A 259 27.97 -11.27 24.15
N ALA A 260 28.96 -11.07 25.02
CA ALA A 260 30.36 -11.30 24.66
C ALA A 260 30.59 -12.76 24.31
N PHE A 261 31.50 -13.05 23.37
CA PHE A 261 31.97 -14.40 23.12
C PHE A 261 32.66 -14.98 24.37
N PRO A 262 32.48 -16.28 24.71
CA PRO A 262 31.77 -17.33 23.97
C PRO A 262 30.26 -17.40 24.17
N TRP A 263 29.69 -16.54 25.02
CA TRP A 263 28.30 -16.61 25.49
C TRP A 263 27.24 -16.07 24.52
N GLY A 264 27.65 -15.57 23.35
CA GLY A 264 26.75 -15.01 22.32
C GLY A 264 26.33 -15.99 21.21
N ALA A 265 26.76 -17.25 21.25
CA ALA A 265 26.35 -18.27 20.29
C ALA A 265 25.38 -19.26 20.95
N GLU A 266 24.14 -19.31 20.46
CA GLU A 266 23.19 -20.36 20.86
C GLU A 266 23.56 -21.66 20.12
N GLN A 267 23.81 -22.74 20.85
CA GLN A 267 24.29 -24.00 20.28
C GLN A 267 23.56 -25.23 20.85
N VAL A 268 23.55 -26.30 20.07
CA VAL A 268 23.13 -27.64 20.52
C VAL A 268 24.17 -28.67 20.08
N THR A 269 24.51 -29.58 20.98
CA THR A 269 25.44 -30.68 20.71
C THR A 269 24.74 -32.03 20.82
N ALA A 270 25.14 -32.99 19.99
CA ALA A 270 24.62 -34.35 20.04
C ALA A 270 25.76 -35.36 19.81
N ARG A 271 25.84 -36.39 20.65
CA ARG A 271 26.91 -37.40 20.60
C ARG A 271 26.56 -38.52 19.65
N TYR A 272 27.52 -38.97 18.86
CA TYR A 272 27.35 -40.14 18.01
C TYR A 272 27.05 -41.40 18.83
N GLY A 273 26.11 -42.20 18.34
CA GLY A 273 25.88 -43.57 18.80
C GLY A 273 27.02 -44.50 18.41
N GLY A 274 27.00 -45.73 18.93
CA GLY A 274 28.01 -46.76 18.63
C GLY A 274 29.38 -46.52 19.29
N ALA A 275 30.21 -47.57 19.32
CA ALA A 275 31.59 -47.51 19.79
C ALA A 275 32.54 -47.30 18.61
N TRP A 276 33.70 -46.66 18.81
CA TRP A 276 34.71 -46.58 17.75
C TRP A 276 35.19 -47.99 17.36
N PRO A 277 35.35 -48.31 16.05
CA PRO A 277 35.21 -47.46 14.87
C PRO A 277 33.81 -47.48 14.20
N GLU A 278 32.80 -48.09 14.81
CA GLU A 278 31.43 -48.23 14.31
C GLU A 278 30.50 -47.15 14.87
N ARG A 279 30.88 -45.88 14.69
CA ARG A 279 30.03 -44.74 15.09
C ARG A 279 28.82 -44.64 14.15
N GLU A 280 27.66 -44.32 14.71
CA GLU A 280 26.41 -44.19 13.96
C GLU A 280 26.22 -42.73 13.48
N PRO A 281 26.10 -42.47 12.17
CA PRO A 281 25.77 -41.14 11.64
C PRO A 281 24.38 -40.65 12.10
N PHE A 282 24.21 -39.33 12.17
CA PHE A 282 22.89 -38.72 12.36
C PHE A 282 22.17 -38.59 11.02
N LEU A 283 20.84 -38.75 11.02
CA LEU A 283 19.96 -38.38 9.93
C LEU A 283 19.32 -37.01 10.24
N LEU A 284 19.79 -35.96 9.57
CA LEU A 284 19.18 -34.64 9.58
C LEU A 284 17.96 -34.64 8.66
N THR A 285 16.79 -34.30 9.20
CA THR A 285 15.53 -34.16 8.44
C THR A 285 14.98 -32.75 8.61
N LEU A 286 14.78 -32.04 7.50
CA LEU A 286 14.07 -30.77 7.44
C LEU A 286 12.62 -31.00 7.02
N ARG A 287 11.67 -30.45 7.77
CA ARG A 287 10.23 -30.49 7.48
C ARG A 287 9.61 -29.09 7.57
N GLY A 288 8.50 -28.89 6.86
CA GLY A 288 7.65 -27.73 7.08
C GLY A 288 6.80 -27.87 8.35
N ALA A 289 6.56 -26.77 9.04
CA ALA A 289 5.57 -26.67 10.13
C ALA A 289 5.08 -25.23 10.28
N GLU A 290 4.10 -24.99 11.15
CA GLU A 290 3.65 -23.61 11.47
C GLU A 290 4.65 -22.83 12.33
N GLN A 291 5.45 -23.53 13.15
CA GLN A 291 6.39 -22.95 14.09
C GLN A 291 7.76 -23.59 13.96
N LEU A 292 8.81 -22.79 14.21
CA LEU A 292 10.17 -23.28 14.30
C LEU A 292 10.29 -24.26 15.48
N GLY A 293 10.85 -25.43 15.22
CA GLY A 293 11.05 -26.45 16.24
C GLY A 293 12.14 -27.45 15.86
N ALA A 294 12.69 -28.15 16.84
CA ALA A 294 13.67 -29.21 16.59
C ALA A 294 13.58 -30.31 17.64
N SER A 295 13.96 -31.53 17.27
CA SER A 295 14.08 -32.67 18.17
C SER A 295 15.26 -33.55 17.80
N ILE A 296 15.89 -34.16 18.81
CA ILE A 296 16.96 -35.14 18.64
C ILE A 296 16.53 -36.41 19.37
N ASP A 297 16.37 -37.51 18.64
CA ASP A 297 16.12 -38.84 19.21
C ASP A 297 17.09 -39.86 18.62
N ARG A 298 18.00 -40.36 19.48
CA ARG A 298 19.10 -41.26 19.13
C ARG A 298 19.96 -40.75 17.97
N ARG A 299 19.58 -41.08 16.74
CA ARG A 299 20.26 -40.73 15.48
C ARG A 299 19.43 -39.82 14.57
N ALA A 300 18.17 -39.56 14.88
CA ALA A 300 17.31 -38.65 14.13
C ALA A 300 17.47 -37.21 14.67
N LEU A 301 17.81 -36.27 13.78
CA LEU A 301 17.86 -34.84 14.05
C LEU A 301 16.79 -34.19 13.17
N ASP A 302 15.60 -33.95 13.73
CA ASP A 302 14.49 -33.35 13.01
C ASP A 302 14.42 -31.84 13.28
N ILE A 303 14.37 -31.03 12.22
CA ILE A 303 14.16 -29.58 12.29
C ILE A 303 12.91 -29.23 11.48
N HIS A 304 12.03 -28.45 12.10
CA HIS A 304 10.79 -27.94 11.55
C HIS A 304 10.92 -26.45 11.31
N LEU A 305 10.64 -25.97 10.10
CA LEU A 305 10.80 -24.57 9.71
C LEU A 305 9.47 -23.98 9.21
N PRO A 306 9.08 -22.76 9.62
CA PRO A 306 7.91 -22.06 9.08
C PRO A 306 8.02 -21.81 7.58
N ALA A 307 6.87 -21.75 6.90
CA ALA A 307 6.83 -21.46 5.47
C ALA A 307 7.41 -20.09 5.15
N GLY A 308 8.35 -20.05 4.21
CA GLY A 308 9.02 -18.84 3.79
C GLY A 308 10.10 -18.34 4.75
N ASP A 309 10.61 -19.19 5.63
CA ASP A 309 11.69 -18.88 6.57
C ASP A 309 13.01 -19.57 6.18
N VAL A 310 14.12 -19.04 6.71
CA VAL A 310 15.48 -19.55 6.45
C VAL A 310 16.24 -19.59 7.76
N GLN A 311 16.88 -20.73 8.05
CA GLN A 311 17.74 -20.86 9.23
C GLN A 311 19.14 -21.32 8.82
N THR A 312 20.16 -20.58 9.27
CA THR A 312 21.56 -20.95 9.09
C THR A 312 22.17 -21.40 10.41
N PHE A 313 22.98 -22.45 10.37
CA PHE A 313 23.81 -22.88 11.49
C PHE A 313 25.19 -23.31 11.04
N ARG A 314 26.17 -23.19 11.93
CA ARG A 314 27.53 -23.70 11.74
C ARG A 314 27.65 -25.10 12.33
N LEU A 315 27.99 -26.06 11.48
CA LEU A 315 28.20 -27.46 11.81
C LEU A 315 29.67 -27.72 12.13
N ALA A 316 29.98 -28.19 13.34
CA ALA A 316 31.32 -28.56 13.78
C ALA A 316 31.32 -29.92 14.51
N SER A 317 32.50 -30.52 14.67
CA SER A 317 32.66 -31.75 15.46
C SER A 317 32.82 -31.39 16.94
N THR A 318 32.19 -32.16 17.84
CA THR A 318 32.47 -32.06 19.28
C THR A 318 33.66 -32.93 19.66
N VAL A 319 34.40 -32.54 20.70
CA VAL A 319 35.56 -33.25 21.23
C VAL A 319 35.34 -33.57 22.72
N PRO A 320 35.73 -34.76 23.22
CA PRO A 320 35.67 -35.04 24.66
C PRO A 320 36.50 -34.03 25.46
N GLU A 321 35.88 -33.40 26.46
CA GLU A 321 36.52 -32.34 27.26
C GLU A 321 37.81 -32.79 27.95
N ASN A 322 37.89 -34.07 28.35
CA ASN A 322 39.07 -34.69 28.94
C ASN A 322 40.21 -34.95 27.93
N ARG A 323 39.93 -34.84 26.63
CA ARG A 323 40.90 -35.03 25.54
C ARG A 323 41.34 -33.72 24.87
N LEU A 324 40.81 -32.56 25.30
CA LEU A 324 41.32 -31.24 24.86
C LEU A 324 42.82 -31.10 25.12
N ALA A 325 43.29 -31.63 26.26
CA ALA A 325 44.71 -31.63 26.63
C ALA A 325 45.59 -32.52 25.72
N TRP A 326 45.02 -33.26 24.76
CA TRP A 326 45.77 -34.03 23.76
C TRP A 326 46.05 -33.19 22.50
N MET A 327 45.42 -32.02 22.36
CA MET A 327 45.65 -31.11 21.25
C MET A 327 46.77 -30.11 21.60
N GLY A 328 47.79 -30.05 20.74
CA GLY A 328 48.93 -29.15 20.88
C GLY A 328 48.52 -27.68 20.81
N VAL A 329 47.55 -27.36 19.96
CA VAL A 329 46.97 -26.01 19.85
C VAL A 329 46.34 -25.57 21.16
N TRP A 330 45.54 -26.43 21.80
CA TRP A 330 44.91 -26.14 23.10
C TRP A 330 45.94 -25.87 24.19
N ARG A 331 47.00 -26.70 24.27
CA ARG A 331 48.10 -26.50 25.24
C ARG A 331 48.95 -25.25 24.99
N SER A 332 48.85 -24.68 23.79
CA SER A 332 49.58 -23.47 23.42
C SER A 332 48.82 -22.20 23.80
N LEU A 333 47.55 -22.31 24.20
CA LEU A 333 46.77 -21.22 24.77
C LEU A 333 47.24 -20.90 26.19
N ALA A 334 47.00 -19.66 26.63
CA ALA A 334 47.37 -19.20 27.97
C ALA A 334 46.65 -20.03 29.07
N ASP A 335 47.31 -20.22 30.21
CA ASP A 335 46.79 -21.01 31.34
C ASP A 335 45.45 -20.42 31.86
N GLU A 336 45.27 -19.10 31.76
CA GLU A 336 44.02 -18.42 32.13
C GLU A 336 42.84 -18.84 31.24
N LEU A 337 43.08 -19.11 29.96
CA LEU A 337 42.05 -19.57 29.02
C LEU A 337 41.78 -21.06 29.19
N THR A 338 42.83 -21.87 29.33
CA THR A 338 42.68 -23.33 29.44
C THR A 338 42.18 -23.79 30.80
N GLY A 339 42.38 -22.98 31.84
CA GLY A 339 41.84 -23.17 33.19
C GLY A 339 40.42 -22.66 33.40
N ASN A 340 39.85 -21.90 32.46
CA ASN A 340 38.49 -21.41 32.53
C ASN A 340 37.49 -22.51 32.08
N ALA A 341 36.54 -22.86 32.95
CA ALA A 341 35.54 -23.90 32.69
C ALA A 341 34.68 -23.61 31.45
N ASP A 342 34.24 -22.37 31.26
CA ASP A 342 33.38 -21.98 30.13
C ASP A 342 34.13 -22.09 28.79
N VAL A 343 35.41 -21.72 28.77
CA VAL A 343 36.25 -21.83 27.55
C VAL A 343 36.53 -23.29 27.22
N ARG A 344 36.72 -24.14 28.24
CA ARG A 344 36.86 -25.59 28.06
C ARG A 344 35.60 -26.22 27.48
N GLU A 345 34.44 -25.86 28.01
CA GLU A 345 33.14 -26.31 27.51
C GLU A 345 32.94 -25.87 26.06
N ALA A 346 33.11 -24.58 25.76
CA ALA A 346 33.03 -24.04 24.40
C ALA A 346 34.01 -24.73 23.42
N ALA A 347 35.20 -25.09 23.88
CA ALA A 347 36.19 -25.81 23.08
C ALA A 347 35.77 -27.27 22.82
N ALA A 348 35.23 -27.95 23.81
CA ALA A 348 34.70 -29.31 23.68
C ALA A 348 33.45 -29.35 22.78
N ASP A 349 32.62 -28.32 22.85
CA ASP A 349 31.38 -28.20 22.08
C ASP A 349 31.59 -27.68 20.65
N GLY A 350 32.84 -27.45 20.24
CA GLY A 350 33.16 -27.18 18.84
C GLY A 350 33.13 -25.70 18.45
N LEU A 351 33.09 -24.76 19.39
CA LEU A 351 33.04 -23.31 19.11
C LEU A 351 34.41 -22.71 18.73
N LEU A 352 35.51 -23.37 19.12
CA LEU A 352 36.87 -22.93 18.83
C LEU A 352 37.34 -23.47 17.47
N TRP A 353 37.29 -22.61 16.45
CA TRP A 353 37.68 -22.94 15.06
C TRP A 353 39.08 -23.58 14.95
N ALA A 354 40.04 -23.17 15.79
CA ALA A 354 41.40 -23.70 15.75
C ALA A 354 41.51 -25.19 16.18
N LEU A 355 40.52 -25.71 16.91
CA LEU A 355 40.43 -27.11 17.30
C LEU A 355 39.45 -27.88 16.42
N THR A 356 38.32 -27.26 16.10
CA THR A 356 37.18 -27.85 15.41
C THR A 356 36.61 -26.82 14.43
N PRO A 357 37.17 -26.69 13.22
CA PRO A 357 36.62 -25.81 12.20
C PRO A 357 35.19 -26.26 11.86
N GLY A 358 34.30 -25.30 11.68
CA GLY A 358 32.90 -25.55 11.33
C GLY A 358 32.54 -25.01 9.95
N GLU A 359 31.49 -25.56 9.36
CA GLU A 359 30.96 -25.20 8.05
C GLU A 359 29.52 -24.73 8.15
N GLU A 360 29.11 -23.79 7.31
CA GLU A 360 27.73 -23.29 7.32
C GLU A 360 26.79 -24.23 6.56
N VAL A 361 25.66 -24.53 7.18
CA VAL A 361 24.54 -25.28 6.62
C VAL A 361 23.30 -24.40 6.68
N GLN A 362 22.59 -24.32 5.56
CA GLN A 362 21.40 -23.51 5.39
C GLN A 362 20.17 -24.41 5.24
N LEU A 363 19.14 -24.13 6.02
CA LEU A 363 17.82 -24.74 5.95
C LEU A 363 16.86 -23.73 5.35
N VAL A 364 16.16 -24.11 4.29
CA VAL A 364 15.28 -23.22 3.53
C VAL A 364 13.90 -23.84 3.44
N HIS A 365 12.87 -23.09 3.84
CA HIS A 365 11.49 -23.44 3.54
C HIS A 365 10.97 -22.52 2.44
N ALA A 366 11.17 -22.92 1.20
CA ALA A 366 10.86 -22.11 0.03
C ALA A 366 9.35 -22.06 -0.25
N VAL A 367 8.88 -20.87 -0.64
CA VAL A 367 7.48 -20.61 -1.05
C VAL A 367 7.45 -19.85 -2.38
N PRO A 368 6.56 -20.19 -3.33
CA PRO A 368 6.54 -19.56 -4.65
C PRO A 368 5.99 -18.13 -4.58
N ARG A 369 5.22 -17.79 -3.55
CA ARG A 369 4.67 -16.46 -3.28
C ARG A 369 4.82 -16.17 -1.78
N PRO A 370 4.89 -14.90 -1.34
CA PRO A 370 4.92 -14.58 0.09
C PRO A 370 3.71 -15.15 0.85
N VAL A 371 3.91 -15.60 2.09
CA VAL A 371 2.86 -16.27 2.90
C VAL A 371 1.78 -15.33 3.44
N SER A 372 1.92 -14.02 3.22
CA SER A 372 0.91 -13.02 3.57
C SER A 372 0.88 -11.91 2.53
N ALA A 373 -0.31 -11.46 2.17
CA ALA A 373 -0.48 -10.30 1.31
C ALA A 373 0.02 -9.02 2.02
N PRO A 374 0.64 -8.08 1.28
CA PRO A 374 1.04 -6.81 1.86
C PRO A 374 -0.20 -6.02 2.30
N ARG A 375 -0.19 -5.49 3.53
CA ARG A 375 -1.31 -4.73 4.09
C ARG A 375 -0.92 -3.28 4.35
N PRO A 376 -1.41 -2.30 3.56
CA PRO A 376 -1.18 -0.90 3.86
C PRO A 376 -1.86 -0.52 5.19
N THR A 377 -1.17 0.30 5.97
CA THR A 377 -1.69 0.85 7.22
C THR A 377 -2.26 2.26 6.97
N VAL A 378 -1.87 3.26 7.78
CA VAL A 378 -2.15 4.66 7.48
C VAL A 378 -1.10 5.15 6.50
N ILE A 379 -1.55 5.65 5.35
CA ILE A 379 -0.69 6.23 4.33
C ILE A 379 -1.16 7.64 4.02
N VAL A 380 -0.24 8.58 4.04
CA VAL A 380 -0.46 10.00 3.73
C VAL A 380 0.37 10.36 2.50
N PRO A 381 -0.24 10.96 1.47
CA PRO A 381 0.50 11.41 0.30
C PRO A 381 1.24 12.71 0.60
N PHE A 382 2.42 12.86 0.01
CA PHE A 382 3.20 14.08 0.03
C PHE A 382 3.61 14.47 -1.39
N ARG A 383 3.43 15.75 -1.72
CA ARG A 383 3.93 16.34 -2.96
C ARG A 383 4.52 17.72 -2.66
N ALA A 384 5.64 18.03 -3.31
CA ALA A 384 6.23 19.35 -3.23
C ALA A 384 5.54 20.31 -4.23
N PRO A 385 5.42 21.61 -3.89
CA PRO A 385 4.85 22.61 -4.80
C PRO A 385 5.59 22.63 -6.15
N GLY A 386 4.84 22.60 -7.27
CA GLY A 386 5.36 22.55 -8.65
C GLY A 386 5.99 21.22 -9.09
N SER A 387 5.98 20.19 -8.23
CA SER A 387 6.63 18.89 -8.53
C SER A 387 5.66 17.91 -9.21
N VAL A 388 6.20 17.12 -10.14
CA VAL A 388 5.54 15.92 -10.67
C VAL A 388 5.75 14.69 -9.79
N LEU A 389 6.65 14.76 -8.81
CA LEU A 389 6.90 13.64 -7.89
C LEU A 389 5.83 13.58 -6.80
N ALA A 390 5.43 12.36 -6.48
CA ALA A 390 4.63 12.03 -5.31
C ALA A 390 5.36 11.02 -4.43
N SER A 391 5.13 11.10 -3.13
CA SER A 391 5.65 10.15 -2.14
C SER A 391 4.52 9.72 -1.20
N LEU A 392 4.57 8.49 -0.75
CA LEU A 392 3.69 7.94 0.28
C LEU A 392 4.45 7.85 1.61
N VAL A 393 3.88 8.41 2.66
CA VAL A 393 4.42 8.36 4.02
C VAL A 393 3.51 7.50 4.89
N GLY A 394 4.05 6.48 5.54
CA GLY A 394 3.23 5.54 6.30
C GLY A 394 3.92 4.20 6.52
N GLY A 395 3.15 3.11 6.53
CA GLY A 395 3.70 1.76 6.64
C GLY A 395 2.90 0.71 5.88
N VAL A 396 3.59 -0.32 5.39
CA VAL A 396 2.97 -1.52 4.79
C VAL A 396 3.43 -2.73 5.58
N GLU A 397 2.50 -3.48 6.15
CA GLU A 397 2.81 -4.76 6.81
C GLU A 397 3.14 -5.81 5.76
N VAL A 398 4.21 -6.57 6.01
CA VAL A 398 4.73 -7.59 5.11
C VAL A 398 5.26 -8.76 5.92
N HIS A 399 5.25 -9.97 5.35
CA HIS A 399 6.04 -11.07 5.88
C HIS A 399 7.47 -10.95 5.36
N GLY A 400 8.30 -10.26 6.14
CA GLY A 400 9.72 -10.02 5.86
C GLY A 400 10.48 -11.26 5.41
N PRO A 401 10.40 -12.41 6.10
CA PRO A 401 11.17 -13.60 5.73
C PRO A 401 10.85 -14.17 4.34
N SER A 402 9.61 -14.03 3.86
CA SER A 402 9.23 -14.56 2.54
C SER A 402 9.28 -13.54 1.40
N THR A 403 9.46 -12.27 1.71
CA THR A 403 9.35 -11.17 0.74
C THR A 403 10.74 -10.63 0.38
N GLU A 404 11.06 -10.56 -0.91
CA GLU A 404 12.28 -9.92 -1.42
C GLU A 404 12.07 -8.41 -1.60
N LYS A 405 10.94 -8.07 -2.22
CA LYS A 405 10.63 -6.70 -2.62
C LYS A 405 9.14 -6.42 -2.63
N LEU A 406 8.82 -5.14 -2.50
CA LEU A 406 7.48 -4.58 -2.62
C LEU A 406 7.45 -3.59 -3.78
N THR A 407 6.51 -3.78 -4.71
CA THR A 407 6.29 -2.88 -5.86
C THR A 407 4.90 -2.27 -5.76
N ALA A 408 4.75 -0.99 -6.09
CA ALA A 408 3.46 -0.31 -6.16
C ALA A 408 3.05 -0.06 -7.62
N SER A 409 1.82 -0.42 -7.98
CA SER A 409 1.18 -0.02 -9.24
C SER A 409 0.09 1.01 -8.98
N LEU A 410 -0.03 1.99 -9.88
CA LEU A 410 -1.01 3.08 -9.78
C LEU A 410 -2.04 2.95 -10.89
N ALA A 411 -3.30 3.17 -10.56
CA ALA A 411 -4.39 3.33 -11.51
C ALA A 411 -5.29 4.49 -11.10
N TRP A 412 -5.71 5.32 -12.05
CA TRP A 412 -6.65 6.41 -11.78
C TRP A 412 -7.49 6.70 -13.02
N THR A 413 -8.55 7.49 -12.82
CA THR A 413 -9.51 7.85 -13.85
C THR A 413 -9.74 9.36 -13.75
N ASP A 414 -9.42 10.10 -14.80
CA ASP A 414 -9.60 11.56 -14.84
C ASP A 414 -10.66 11.96 -15.87
N LEU A 415 -11.42 13.02 -15.59
CA LEU A 415 -12.27 13.68 -16.57
C LEU A 415 -11.44 14.67 -17.42
N VAL A 416 -11.10 14.27 -18.64
CA VAL A 416 -10.25 15.06 -19.54
C VAL A 416 -11.11 15.88 -20.51
N ASP A 417 -10.94 17.20 -20.46
CA ASP A 417 -11.62 18.13 -21.37
C ASP A 417 -10.74 18.50 -22.58
N ASP A 418 -10.70 17.61 -23.57
CA ASP A 418 -10.02 17.86 -24.84
C ASP A 418 -10.92 18.67 -25.79
N VAL A 419 -10.53 19.91 -26.09
CA VAL A 419 -11.27 20.84 -26.97
C VAL A 419 -11.47 20.33 -28.40
N THR A 420 -10.73 19.29 -28.81
CA THR A 420 -10.92 18.65 -30.12
C THR A 420 -12.08 17.65 -30.13
N LEU A 421 -12.52 17.18 -28.96
CA LEU A 421 -13.69 16.33 -28.79
C LEU A 421 -14.94 17.16 -28.51
N ALA A 422 -16.13 16.61 -28.76
CA ALA A 422 -17.40 17.29 -28.50
C ALA A 422 -17.65 17.49 -26.98
N ALA A 423 -17.32 16.51 -26.16
CA ALA A 423 -17.55 16.54 -24.72
C ALA A 423 -16.32 16.05 -23.94
N PRO A 424 -16.20 16.39 -22.65
CA PRO A 424 -15.21 15.81 -21.74
C PRO A 424 -15.38 14.29 -21.66
N VAL A 425 -14.27 13.56 -21.56
CA VAL A 425 -14.27 12.09 -21.52
C VAL A 425 -13.51 11.58 -20.32
N LEU A 426 -14.01 10.49 -19.72
CA LEU A 426 -13.26 9.76 -18.68
C LEU A 426 -12.10 9.01 -19.34
N ARG A 427 -10.92 9.14 -18.75
CA ARG A 427 -9.72 8.44 -19.20
C ARG A 427 -9.09 7.65 -18.08
N ASP A 428 -9.07 6.33 -18.25
CA ASP A 428 -8.31 5.44 -17.37
C ASP A 428 -6.83 5.48 -17.71
N SER A 429 -6.01 5.56 -16.67
CA SER A 429 -4.56 5.58 -16.78
C SER A 429 -3.93 4.66 -15.74
N THR A 430 -2.82 4.01 -16.11
CA THR A 430 -2.05 3.14 -15.23
C THR A 430 -0.57 3.41 -15.40
N THR A 431 0.19 3.41 -14.30
CA THR A 431 1.67 3.52 -14.35
C THR A 431 2.31 2.72 -13.21
N ALA A 432 3.62 2.46 -13.36
CA ALA A 432 4.42 1.92 -12.27
C ALA A 432 4.75 3.03 -11.26
N GLY A 433 4.70 2.70 -9.97
CA GLY A 433 5.01 3.61 -8.88
C GLY A 433 6.47 3.50 -8.47
N PHE A 434 6.70 2.75 -7.40
CA PHE A 434 8.02 2.55 -6.81
C PHE A 434 8.27 1.07 -6.52
N GLU A 435 9.54 0.72 -6.36
CA GLU A 435 10.00 -0.60 -5.92
C GLU A 435 10.96 -0.42 -4.74
N VAL A 436 10.76 -1.22 -3.69
CA VAL A 436 11.54 -1.14 -2.46
C VAL A 436 11.92 -2.55 -1.98
N ALA A 437 13.17 -2.71 -1.55
CA ALA A 437 13.67 -3.97 -1.01
C ALA A 437 13.20 -4.20 0.43
N VAL A 438 12.75 -5.42 0.72
CA VAL A 438 12.25 -5.86 2.03
C VAL A 438 13.31 -6.74 2.69
N ARG A 439 13.62 -6.45 3.96
CA ARG A 439 14.58 -7.25 4.74
C ARG A 439 13.89 -8.44 5.42
N PRO A 440 14.60 -9.53 5.70
CA PRO A 440 14.06 -10.68 6.43
C PRO A 440 13.35 -10.31 7.74
N GLN A 441 13.89 -9.33 8.49
CA GLN A 441 13.35 -8.88 9.76
C GLN A 441 12.22 -7.83 9.66
N ASP A 442 11.90 -7.33 8.45
CA ASP A 442 10.88 -6.29 8.27
C ASP A 442 9.49 -6.90 8.46
N ARG A 443 8.80 -6.55 9.56
CA ARG A 443 7.37 -6.86 9.76
C ARG A 443 6.46 -5.76 9.23
N ILE A 444 6.96 -4.53 9.29
CA ILE A 444 6.32 -3.34 8.73
C ILE A 444 7.41 -2.61 7.97
N LEU A 445 7.13 -2.28 6.71
CA LEU A 445 8.00 -1.47 5.88
C LEU A 445 7.62 0.00 6.04
N PRO A 446 8.43 0.82 6.73
CA PRO A 446 8.14 2.25 6.88
C PRO A 446 8.43 2.98 5.56
N LEU A 447 7.40 3.65 5.04
CA LEU A 447 7.42 4.41 3.81
C LEU A 447 7.73 5.88 4.09
N TRP A 448 8.62 6.47 3.30
CA TRP A 448 9.09 7.84 3.50
C TRP A 448 9.46 8.56 2.20
N LEU A 449 9.85 9.83 2.34
CA LEU A 449 10.21 10.72 1.23
C LEU A 449 11.57 10.39 0.61
N ALA A 450 12.46 9.75 1.37
CA ALA A 450 13.80 9.37 0.97
C ALA A 450 14.29 8.18 1.82
N ASP A 451 15.25 7.43 1.30
CA ASP A 451 15.88 6.35 2.06
C ASP A 451 16.66 6.93 3.23
N GLN A 452 16.37 6.47 4.44
CA GLN A 452 17.03 6.95 5.65
C GLN A 452 17.12 5.85 6.70
N ALA A 453 18.31 5.63 7.24
CA ALA A 453 18.48 4.85 8.46
C ALA A 453 18.32 5.76 9.68
N MET A 454 17.52 5.33 10.65
CA MET A 454 17.25 6.08 11.86
C MET A 454 17.41 5.18 13.08
N THR A 455 18.09 5.69 14.10
CA THR A 455 18.19 5.03 15.41
C THR A 455 17.12 5.63 16.31
N LEU A 456 16.17 4.81 16.74
CA LEU A 456 15.14 5.21 17.69
C LEU A 456 15.48 4.62 19.07
N PRO A 457 15.16 5.31 20.19
CA PRO A 457 15.37 4.74 21.52
C PRO A 457 14.65 3.39 21.65
N GLY A 458 15.41 2.31 21.86
CA GLY A 458 14.89 0.94 21.93
C GLY A 458 14.72 0.20 20.59
N TRP A 459 15.09 0.82 19.46
CA TRP A 459 14.99 0.24 18.12
C TRP A 459 16.26 0.56 17.32
N GLU A 460 17.11 -0.45 17.10
CA GLU A 460 18.29 -0.31 16.25
C GLU A 460 17.94 -0.63 14.79
N GLY A 461 18.48 0.18 13.86
CA GLY A 461 18.47 -0.16 12.44
C GLY A 461 17.14 0.01 11.70
N VAL A 462 16.22 0.88 12.16
CA VAL A 462 15.01 1.22 11.40
C VAL A 462 15.44 1.91 10.10
N VAL A 463 15.01 1.37 8.96
CA VAL A 463 15.33 1.95 7.66
C VAL A 463 14.04 2.34 6.95
N LEU A 464 13.85 3.64 6.80
CA LEU A 464 12.80 4.26 6.03
C LEU A 464 13.09 4.06 4.53
N ARG A 465 12.08 3.65 3.76
CA ARG A 465 12.20 3.44 2.32
C ARG A 465 11.56 4.58 1.54
N SER A 466 12.29 5.10 0.56
CA SER A 466 11.78 6.08 -0.38
C SER A 466 10.64 5.50 -1.20
N THR A 467 9.55 6.25 -1.28
CA THR A 467 8.40 5.95 -2.16
C THR A 467 8.21 7.03 -3.22
N ALA A 468 9.23 7.87 -3.44
CA ALA A 468 9.19 8.89 -4.48
C ALA A 468 8.99 8.25 -5.86
N HIS A 469 7.91 8.63 -6.53
CA HIS A 469 7.57 8.16 -7.87
C HIS A 469 7.02 9.32 -8.72
N PRO A 470 7.24 9.30 -10.04
CA PRO A 470 6.72 10.34 -10.94
C PRO A 470 5.25 10.12 -11.26
N MET A 471 4.48 11.20 -11.19
CA MET A 471 3.17 11.33 -11.84
C MET A 471 3.37 11.88 -13.25
N PRO A 472 2.45 11.60 -14.20
CA PRO A 472 2.55 12.12 -15.56
C PRO A 472 2.41 13.65 -15.62
N ASP A 473 1.78 14.28 -14.63
CA ASP A 473 1.63 15.73 -14.55
C ASP A 473 1.57 16.25 -13.09
N THR A 474 1.31 17.55 -12.94
CA THR A 474 1.23 18.27 -11.65
C THR A 474 -0.19 18.35 -11.09
N ARG A 475 -1.18 17.71 -11.72
CA ARG A 475 -2.60 17.81 -11.38
C ARG A 475 -2.96 16.92 -10.19
N HIS A 476 -4.13 17.19 -9.63
CA HIS A 476 -4.79 16.35 -8.66
C HIS A 476 -5.32 15.07 -9.32
N HIS A 477 -5.11 13.94 -8.65
CA HIS A 477 -5.62 12.63 -9.07
C HIS A 477 -6.08 11.83 -7.86
N VAL A 478 -7.20 11.12 -8.00
CA VAL A 478 -7.61 10.08 -7.06
C VAL A 478 -7.01 8.75 -7.52
N VAL A 479 -5.90 8.36 -6.91
CA VAL A 479 -5.09 7.21 -7.33
C VAL A 479 -5.41 5.97 -6.51
N ARG A 480 -5.68 4.86 -7.19
CA ARG A 480 -5.76 3.51 -6.63
C ARG A 480 -4.38 2.88 -6.66
N TYR A 481 -3.77 2.71 -5.49
CA TYR A 481 -2.52 2.00 -5.31
C TYR A 481 -2.78 0.52 -5.04
N ARG A 482 -2.05 -0.35 -5.73
CA ARG A 482 -1.97 -1.77 -5.40
C ARG A 482 -0.51 -2.15 -5.13
N PHE A 483 -0.25 -2.74 -3.98
CA PHE A 483 1.06 -3.22 -3.60
C PHE A 483 1.20 -4.69 -3.98
N ARG A 484 2.35 -5.06 -4.52
CA ARG A 484 2.72 -6.42 -4.91
C ARG A 484 3.98 -6.81 -4.15
N ALA A 485 3.90 -7.86 -3.34
CA ALA A 485 5.04 -8.42 -2.62
C ALA A 485 5.53 -9.65 -3.37
N SER A 486 6.81 -9.67 -3.76
CA SER A 486 7.41 -10.77 -4.53
C SER A 486 8.24 -11.69 -3.63
N THR A 487 8.20 -13.00 -3.93
CA THR A 487 8.95 -14.01 -3.19
C THR A 487 10.46 -13.82 -3.33
N ARG A 488 11.21 -14.19 -2.29
CA ARG A 488 12.68 -14.31 -2.34
C ARG A 488 13.18 -15.70 -2.74
N PHE A 489 12.27 -16.64 -2.98
CA PHE A 489 12.60 -18.04 -3.19
C PHE A 489 12.46 -18.48 -4.64
N ARG A 490 12.49 -17.55 -5.60
CA ARG A 490 12.25 -17.86 -7.01
C ARG A 490 13.20 -18.92 -7.57
N GLU A 491 14.44 -18.96 -7.07
CA GLU A 491 15.49 -19.89 -7.49
C GLU A 491 15.30 -21.32 -6.98
N TYR A 492 14.36 -21.54 -6.06
CA TYR A 492 14.08 -22.86 -5.48
C TYR A 492 12.94 -23.60 -6.19
N PHE A 493 12.38 -23.03 -7.27
CA PHE A 493 11.28 -23.62 -8.02
C PHE A 493 11.64 -23.76 -9.51
N ALA A 494 11.12 -24.82 -10.13
CA ALA A 494 11.14 -24.96 -11.57
C ALA A 494 10.35 -23.79 -12.23
N PRO A 495 10.83 -23.17 -13.32
CA PRO A 495 10.20 -22.01 -13.95
C PRO A 495 8.73 -22.22 -14.34
N GLU A 496 8.36 -23.46 -14.70
CA GLU A 496 7.00 -23.82 -15.09
C GLU A 496 6.02 -23.78 -13.91
N LEU A 497 6.51 -23.97 -12.67
CA LEU A 497 5.70 -23.97 -11.45
C LEU A 497 5.43 -22.56 -10.90
N ILE A 498 6.21 -21.57 -11.33
CA ILE A 498 6.10 -20.16 -10.95
C ILE A 498 5.70 -19.27 -12.13
N ALA A 499 5.11 -19.88 -13.16
CA ALA A 499 4.48 -19.16 -14.24
C ALA A 499 3.16 -18.53 -13.74
N GLY A 500 2.92 -17.27 -14.12
CA GLY A 500 1.66 -16.59 -13.82
C GLY A 500 0.47 -17.24 -14.54
N ASP A 501 -0.71 -17.06 -13.97
CA ASP A 501 -1.95 -17.54 -14.58
C ASP A 501 -2.38 -16.57 -15.69
N PRO A 502 -2.40 -16.99 -16.98
CA PRO A 502 -2.84 -16.13 -18.07
C PRO A 502 -4.31 -15.72 -17.97
N ALA A 503 -5.14 -16.45 -17.21
CA ALA A 503 -6.53 -16.09 -16.96
C ALA A 503 -6.68 -15.02 -15.86
N ASN A 504 -5.67 -14.85 -15.00
CA ASN A 504 -5.69 -13.92 -13.89
C ASN A 504 -4.49 -12.94 -13.94
N PRO A 505 -4.68 -11.69 -14.42
CA PRO A 505 -3.59 -10.73 -14.55
C PRO A 505 -2.97 -10.28 -13.21
N LEU A 506 -3.60 -10.60 -12.08
CA LEU A 506 -3.04 -10.34 -10.75
C LEU A 506 -2.00 -11.39 -10.36
N ASP A 507 -2.12 -12.61 -10.87
CA ASP A 507 -1.24 -13.73 -10.52
C ASP A 507 -0.07 -13.85 -11.52
N ASP A 508 1.08 -13.34 -11.10
CA ASP A 508 2.35 -13.47 -11.83
C ASP A 508 3.14 -14.73 -11.45
N GLY A 509 2.55 -15.63 -10.65
CA GLY A 509 3.19 -16.86 -10.18
C GLY A 509 4.11 -16.67 -8.98
N GLN A 510 4.51 -15.44 -8.67
CA GLN A 510 5.64 -15.13 -7.79
C GLN A 510 5.31 -14.14 -6.67
N SER A 511 4.12 -13.54 -6.71
CA SER A 511 3.76 -12.43 -5.84
C SER A 511 2.36 -12.56 -5.25
N THR A 512 2.17 -11.94 -4.09
CA THR A 512 0.85 -11.69 -3.50
C THR A 512 0.53 -10.20 -3.57
N VAL A 513 -0.74 -9.85 -3.80
CA VAL A 513 -1.19 -8.46 -3.98
C VAL A 513 -2.05 -7.97 -2.82
N SER A 514 -1.99 -6.67 -2.54
CA SER A 514 -2.84 -5.99 -1.55
C SER A 514 -4.24 -5.69 -2.09
N GLN A 515 -5.15 -5.34 -1.18
CA GLN A 515 -6.32 -4.54 -1.53
C GLN A 515 -5.91 -3.21 -2.15
N GLU A 516 -6.79 -2.63 -2.97
CA GLU A 516 -6.57 -1.30 -3.51
C GLU A 516 -6.70 -0.24 -2.41
N LEU A 517 -5.68 0.61 -2.31
CA LEU A 517 -5.69 1.77 -1.46
C LEU A 517 -5.99 3.01 -2.31
N VAL A 518 -7.11 3.67 -2.06
CA VAL A 518 -7.47 4.93 -2.71
C VAL A 518 -6.81 6.09 -1.99
N VAL A 519 -6.03 6.90 -2.70
CA VAL A 519 -5.29 8.05 -2.17
C VAL A 519 -5.55 9.28 -3.05
N SER A 520 -6.00 10.36 -2.44
CA SER A 520 -6.09 11.69 -3.06
C SER A 520 -4.68 12.30 -3.17
N LEU A 521 -4.12 12.39 -4.38
CA LEU A 521 -2.84 13.06 -4.61
C LEU A 521 -3.07 14.53 -4.95
N PRO A 522 -2.68 15.49 -4.08
CA PRO A 522 -3.03 16.89 -4.27
C PRO A 522 -2.40 17.49 -5.54
N SER A 523 -3.06 18.49 -6.14
CA SER A 523 -2.46 19.30 -7.20
C SER A 523 -1.26 20.08 -6.65
N THR A 524 -0.18 20.14 -7.43
CA THR A 524 1.03 20.92 -7.10
C THR A 524 1.11 22.26 -7.83
N VAL A 525 0.14 22.54 -8.71
CA VAL A 525 0.03 23.77 -9.50
C VAL A 525 -1.30 24.46 -9.25
N ARG A 526 -1.33 25.79 -9.44
CA ARG A 526 -2.58 26.56 -9.39
C ARG A 526 -3.46 26.23 -10.60
N PRO A 527 -4.79 26.19 -10.42
CA PRO A 527 -5.71 26.17 -11.55
C PRO A 527 -5.54 27.40 -12.45
N ASP A 528 -5.83 27.23 -13.74
CA ASP A 528 -5.90 28.33 -14.70
C ASP A 528 -7.09 29.26 -14.38
N PRO A 529 -7.02 30.56 -14.72
CA PRO A 529 -8.16 31.46 -14.53
C PRO A 529 -9.39 30.98 -15.32
N PRO A 530 -10.61 31.13 -14.76
CA PRO A 530 -11.84 30.77 -15.46
C PRO A 530 -12.05 31.67 -16.69
N LYS A 531 -12.35 31.07 -17.84
CA LYS A 531 -12.67 31.80 -19.08
C LYS A 531 -14.17 31.99 -19.15
N VAL A 532 -14.66 33.15 -18.71
CA VAL A 532 -16.09 33.42 -18.63
C VAL A 532 -16.60 33.88 -19.98
N HIS A 533 -17.58 33.16 -20.53
CA HIS A 533 -18.23 33.51 -21.79
C HIS A 533 -19.38 34.50 -21.56
N SER A 534 -20.29 34.19 -20.64
CA SER A 534 -21.47 35.02 -20.36
C SER A 534 -22.11 34.69 -19.01
N VAL A 535 -22.71 35.68 -18.37
CA VAL A 535 -23.51 35.51 -17.15
C VAL A 535 -24.97 35.86 -17.45
N LEU A 536 -25.87 34.93 -17.19
CA LEU A 536 -27.31 35.11 -17.45
C LEU A 536 -28.09 35.05 -16.14
N PRO A 537 -29.12 35.89 -15.94
CA PRO A 537 -30.11 35.67 -14.90
C PRO A 537 -30.76 34.29 -15.07
N LEU A 538 -30.92 33.58 -13.96
CA LEU A 538 -31.61 32.30 -13.88
C LEU A 538 -32.83 32.46 -12.97
N PHE A 539 -33.94 31.80 -13.33
CA PHE A 539 -35.10 31.66 -12.44
C PHE A 539 -35.21 30.21 -12.00
N ARG A 540 -35.29 30.00 -10.68
CA ARG A 540 -35.55 28.70 -10.08
C ARG A 540 -36.98 28.68 -9.59
N TRP A 541 -37.75 27.72 -10.06
CA TRP A 541 -39.14 27.52 -9.62
C TRP A 541 -39.21 26.36 -8.65
N GLU A 542 -39.81 26.60 -7.51
CA GLU A 542 -40.13 25.58 -6.51
C GLU A 542 -41.66 25.45 -6.49
N GLU A 543 -42.19 24.25 -6.79
CA GLU A 543 -43.62 23.97 -6.76
C GLU A 543 -43.93 22.96 -5.66
N THR A 544 -44.81 23.34 -4.74
CA THR A 544 -45.25 22.51 -3.62
C THR A 544 -46.75 22.63 -3.41
N GLU A 545 -47.32 21.71 -2.63
CA GLU A 545 -48.69 21.88 -2.14
C GLU A 545 -48.71 23.04 -1.14
N GLU A 546 -49.79 23.83 -1.11
CA GLU A 546 -49.91 24.90 -0.12
C GLU A 546 -50.04 24.26 1.28
N PRO A 547 -49.08 24.47 2.22
CA PRO A 547 -49.03 23.71 3.47
C PRO A 547 -50.28 23.82 4.35
N GLU A 548 -51.00 24.95 4.26
CA GLU A 548 -52.21 25.23 5.03
C GLU A 548 -53.50 25.08 4.21
N GLN A 549 -53.40 24.76 2.91
CA GLN A 549 -54.55 24.64 2.01
C GLN A 549 -54.37 23.48 1.01
N PRO A 550 -54.92 22.27 1.29
CA PRO A 550 -54.69 21.08 0.47
C PRO A 550 -55.31 21.12 -0.93
N PHE A 551 -56.19 22.10 -1.19
CA PHE A 551 -56.77 22.39 -2.51
C PHE A 551 -55.99 23.47 -3.28
N GLY A 552 -54.84 23.87 -2.75
CA GLY A 552 -53.98 24.91 -3.29
C GLY A 552 -52.60 24.41 -3.70
N ARG A 553 -51.98 25.16 -4.60
CA ARG A 553 -50.58 25.02 -5.02
C ARG A 553 -49.83 26.29 -4.71
N ARG A 554 -48.59 26.11 -4.28
CA ARG A 554 -47.63 27.17 -4.03
C ARG A 554 -46.50 27.06 -5.03
N ARG A 555 -46.20 28.16 -5.73
CA ARG A 555 -45.05 28.30 -6.61
C ARG A 555 -44.18 29.46 -6.14
N VAL A 556 -42.89 29.21 -5.94
CA VAL A 556 -41.92 30.22 -5.53
C VAL A 556 -40.91 30.42 -6.65
N ARG A 557 -40.78 31.65 -7.15
CA ARG A 557 -39.73 32.06 -8.09
C ARG A 557 -38.54 32.64 -7.34
N ARG A 558 -37.43 31.94 -7.32
CA ARG A 558 -36.19 32.42 -6.72
C ARG A 558 -35.20 32.89 -7.80
N PRO A 559 -34.43 33.96 -7.54
CA PRO A 559 -33.40 34.40 -8.46
C PRO A 559 -32.13 33.54 -8.38
N GLY A 560 -31.41 33.49 -9.48
CA GLY A 560 -30.09 32.88 -9.61
C GLY A 560 -29.30 33.53 -10.74
N VAL A 561 -28.05 33.09 -10.91
CA VAL A 561 -27.32 33.34 -12.17
C VAL A 561 -26.76 32.03 -12.69
N ARG A 562 -26.71 31.92 -14.02
CA ARG A 562 -25.98 30.88 -14.73
C ARG A 562 -24.74 31.51 -15.37
N ILE A 563 -23.58 30.97 -15.05
CA ILE A 563 -22.29 31.41 -15.57
C ILE A 563 -21.85 30.38 -16.60
N TYR A 564 -21.73 30.78 -17.87
CA TYR A 564 -21.15 29.95 -18.92
C TYR A 564 -19.63 30.17 -19.01
N LEU A 565 -18.90 29.08 -19.16
CA LEU A 565 -17.44 29.01 -19.13
C LEU A 565 -16.94 28.30 -20.40
N ASP A 566 -15.93 28.90 -21.03
CA ASP A 566 -15.27 28.31 -22.19
C ASP A 566 -14.33 27.17 -21.78
N ARG A 567 -14.25 26.17 -22.66
CA ARG A 567 -13.34 25.03 -22.53
C ARG A 567 -11.87 25.46 -22.71
N PRO A 568 -10.89 24.73 -22.16
CA PRO A 568 -11.02 23.51 -21.37
C PRO A 568 -11.20 23.75 -19.85
N TRP A 569 -11.75 22.75 -19.17
CA TRP A 569 -11.84 22.65 -17.69
C TRP A 569 -10.89 21.58 -17.11
N ASN A 570 -10.76 21.49 -15.77
CA ASN A 570 -9.86 20.58 -15.05
C ASN A 570 -8.36 20.84 -15.25
N SER A 571 -7.96 22.11 -15.23
CA SER A 571 -6.55 22.51 -15.40
C SER A 571 -5.62 21.98 -14.29
N SER A 572 -6.15 21.88 -13.07
CA SER A 572 -5.48 21.41 -11.86
C SER A 572 -5.86 19.97 -11.49
N GLY A 573 -6.62 19.26 -12.33
CA GLY A 573 -7.02 17.87 -12.10
C GLY A 573 -8.50 17.69 -11.78
N ASP A 574 -8.86 16.45 -11.47
CA ASP A 574 -10.24 16.07 -11.18
C ASP A 574 -10.76 16.78 -9.91
N GLY A 575 -12.07 17.05 -9.85
CA GLY A 575 -12.68 17.78 -8.74
C GLY A 575 -12.47 19.31 -8.73
N GLU A 576 -12.00 19.91 -9.84
CA GLU A 576 -11.87 21.37 -9.97
C GLU A 576 -13.26 22.06 -9.96
N LEU A 577 -13.47 22.95 -8.99
CA LEU A 577 -14.71 23.70 -8.76
C LEU A 577 -14.61 25.14 -9.28
N LEU A 578 -15.76 25.79 -9.49
CA LEU A 578 -15.81 27.25 -9.63
C LEU A 578 -16.07 27.88 -8.25
N ALA A 579 -15.11 28.68 -7.78
CA ALA A 579 -15.24 29.44 -6.55
C ALA A 579 -15.91 30.79 -6.80
N VAL A 580 -16.92 31.11 -5.99
CA VAL A 580 -17.40 32.48 -5.79
C VAL A 580 -16.67 33.08 -4.59
N LEU A 581 -16.01 34.22 -4.79
CA LEU A 581 -15.17 34.86 -3.79
C LEU A 581 -15.96 35.89 -2.99
N LEU A 582 -15.90 35.79 -1.66
CA LEU A 582 -16.59 36.68 -0.72
C LEU A 582 -15.57 37.37 0.21
N ALA A 583 -15.88 38.60 0.62
CA ALA A 583 -15.05 39.35 1.57
C ALA A 583 -15.08 38.73 2.97
N VAL A 584 -13.97 38.85 3.71
CA VAL A 584 -13.88 38.42 5.11
C VAL A 584 -14.34 39.56 6.02
N GLY A 585 -15.38 39.33 6.82
CA GLY A 585 -15.92 40.31 7.77
C GLY A 585 -16.93 41.30 7.16
N ASP A 586 -17.34 42.29 7.96
CA ASP A 586 -18.40 43.27 7.61
C ASP A 586 -17.85 44.56 6.93
N ASP A 587 -16.54 44.63 6.64
CA ASP A 587 -15.87 45.86 6.22
C ASP A 587 -15.35 45.77 4.77
N GLU A 588 -16.19 46.18 3.80
CA GLU A 588 -15.79 46.38 2.39
C GLU A 588 -14.67 47.43 2.22
N LYS A 589 -14.36 48.19 3.29
CA LYS A 589 -13.34 49.25 3.36
C LYS A 589 -12.07 48.83 4.08
N ALA A 590 -11.88 47.56 4.41
CA ALA A 590 -10.57 47.11 4.89
C ALA A 590 -9.50 47.55 3.87
N PRO A 591 -8.37 48.15 4.30
CA PRO A 591 -7.44 48.85 3.41
C PRO A 591 -6.66 47.82 2.59
N TYR A 592 -7.28 47.34 1.53
CA TYR A 592 -6.72 46.44 0.54
C TYR A 592 -7.20 47.00 -0.81
N PRO A 593 -6.37 47.77 -1.52
CA PRO A 593 -4.99 47.44 -1.88
C PRO A 593 -3.97 48.18 -1.01
N LEU A 594 -2.73 47.68 -0.99
CA LEU A 594 -1.60 48.55 -0.67
C LEU A 594 -1.67 49.73 -1.65
N PRO A 595 -1.69 50.99 -1.19
CA PRO A 595 -1.69 52.14 -2.08
C PRO A 595 -0.51 52.00 -3.04
N ASP A 596 -0.75 52.19 -4.34
CA ASP A 596 0.31 52.33 -5.31
C ASP A 596 1.20 53.49 -4.83
N PRO A 597 2.48 53.26 -4.44
CA PRO A 597 3.33 54.34 -3.96
C PRO A 597 3.57 55.41 -5.04
N SER A 598 3.27 55.12 -6.31
CA SER A 598 3.35 56.05 -7.42
C SER A 598 2.04 56.79 -7.74
N ASN A 599 0.90 56.40 -7.17
CA ASN A 599 -0.39 57.08 -7.37
C ASN A 599 -1.35 56.97 -6.16
N PRO A 600 -1.14 57.77 -5.11
CA PRO A 600 -1.99 57.78 -3.90
C PRO A 600 -3.40 58.38 -4.10
N GLU A 601 -3.71 58.95 -5.28
CA GLU A 601 -5.03 59.53 -5.60
C GLU A 601 -5.93 58.60 -6.43
N ALA A 602 -5.49 57.38 -6.75
CA ALA A 602 -6.34 56.37 -7.36
C ALA A 602 -7.50 56.01 -6.40
N ASP A 603 -8.70 56.43 -6.78
CA ASP A 603 -9.97 56.38 -6.05
C ASP A 603 -10.12 55.25 -5.00
N PRO A 604 -10.22 55.58 -3.68
CA PRO A 604 -10.55 54.62 -2.63
C PRO A 604 -12.00 54.08 -2.70
N ALA A 605 -12.86 54.66 -3.55
CA ALA A 605 -14.28 54.27 -3.66
C ALA A 605 -14.50 53.03 -4.55
N GLY A 606 -13.47 52.49 -5.19
CA GLY A 606 -13.55 51.36 -6.12
C GLY A 606 -13.75 49.97 -5.48
N GLY A 607 -13.65 49.85 -4.16
CA GLY A 607 -13.78 48.58 -3.43
C GLY A 607 -12.74 47.52 -3.85
N PHE A 608 -12.69 46.41 -3.11
CA PHE A 608 -11.80 45.30 -3.44
C PHE A 608 -12.25 44.62 -4.76
N PRO A 609 -11.47 44.65 -5.86
CA PRO A 609 -11.97 44.23 -7.18
C PRO A 609 -12.15 42.71 -7.33
N PHE A 610 -11.71 41.92 -6.35
CA PHE A 610 -11.65 40.46 -6.40
C PHE A 610 -12.65 39.75 -5.48
N VAL A 611 -13.62 40.47 -4.90
CA VAL A 611 -14.74 39.88 -4.14
C VAL A 611 -16.07 40.24 -4.77
N SER A 612 -17.06 39.37 -4.55
CA SER A 612 -18.40 39.56 -5.05
C SER A 612 -19.12 40.69 -4.30
N GLN A 613 -19.81 41.54 -5.05
CA GLN A 613 -20.49 42.72 -4.54
C GLN A 613 -21.94 42.73 -5.00
N TRP A 614 -22.79 43.39 -4.21
CA TRP A 614 -24.18 43.63 -4.56
C TRP A 614 -24.63 45.03 -4.12
N GLY A 615 -25.57 45.60 -4.85
CA GLY A 615 -26.07 46.95 -4.59
C GLY A 615 -27.56 47.07 -4.88
N SER A 616 -28.20 48.04 -4.23
CA SER A 616 -29.62 48.34 -4.42
C SER A 616 -29.85 48.91 -5.81
N ASP A 617 -31.06 48.69 -6.35
CA ASP A 617 -31.49 49.39 -7.55
C ASP A 617 -31.53 50.91 -7.29
N PRO A 618 -30.83 51.74 -8.08
CA PRO A 618 -30.84 53.20 -7.88
C PRO A 618 -32.16 53.87 -8.27
N ILE A 619 -33.03 53.18 -9.01
CA ILE A 619 -34.34 53.68 -9.47
C ILE A 619 -35.42 53.51 -8.40
N TRP A 620 -35.30 52.46 -7.58
CA TRP A 620 -36.33 52.08 -6.61
C TRP A 620 -35.87 52.32 -5.17
N THR A 621 -36.73 52.96 -4.38
CA THR A 621 -36.59 52.96 -2.92
C THR A 621 -37.14 51.64 -2.38
N ALA A 622 -36.27 50.88 -1.69
CA ALA A 622 -36.55 49.59 -1.08
C ALA A 622 -35.64 49.41 0.16
N PRO A 623 -35.86 48.39 1.01
CA PRO A 623 -34.93 48.08 2.08
C PRO A 623 -33.49 47.97 1.55
N GLY A 624 -32.56 48.65 2.22
CA GLY A 624 -31.16 48.70 1.81
C GLY A 624 -30.55 47.30 1.77
N VAL A 625 -29.60 47.09 0.86
CA VAL A 625 -28.85 45.83 0.79
C VAL A 625 -28.01 45.68 2.06
N PRO A 626 -28.05 44.53 2.75
CA PRO A 626 -27.13 44.26 3.85
C PRO A 626 -25.67 44.45 3.39
N LYS A 627 -24.84 45.09 4.21
CA LYS A 627 -23.40 45.29 3.91
C LYS A 627 -22.58 44.00 3.84
N ARG A 628 -23.16 42.87 4.24
CA ARG A 628 -22.49 41.58 4.10
C ARG A 628 -22.45 41.20 2.62
N PRO A 629 -21.33 40.66 2.12
CA PRO A 629 -21.31 40.04 0.82
C PRO A 629 -22.41 38.97 0.79
N VAL A 630 -23.18 38.96 -0.29
CA VAL A 630 -24.25 38.04 -0.65
C VAL A 630 -24.33 36.81 0.27
N THR A 631 -25.39 36.71 1.06
CA THR A 631 -25.67 35.50 1.85
C THR A 631 -26.15 34.42 0.88
N LEU A 632 -25.21 33.75 0.22
CA LEU A 632 -25.43 32.62 -0.70
C LEU A 632 -25.81 31.33 0.05
N ILE A 633 -26.17 31.43 1.34
CA ILE A 633 -26.20 30.31 2.29
C ILE A 633 -27.53 30.37 3.05
N GLU A 634 -28.50 29.52 2.67
CA GLU A 634 -29.70 29.21 3.45
C GLU A 634 -29.34 28.39 4.72
N LEU A 635 -30.29 28.17 5.63
CA LEU A 635 -30.05 27.33 6.82
C LEU A 635 -29.61 25.89 6.46
N ASP A 636 -30.15 25.34 5.37
CA ASP A 636 -29.72 24.05 4.83
C ASP A 636 -28.28 24.10 4.31
N ASP A 637 -27.88 25.23 3.72
CA ASP A 637 -26.50 25.46 3.30
C ASP A 637 -25.56 25.63 4.51
N ALA A 638 -26.08 26.05 5.67
CA ALA A 638 -25.31 26.07 6.91
C ALA A 638 -25.01 24.65 7.43
N LEU A 639 -25.89 23.68 7.15
CA LEU A 639 -25.68 22.26 7.48
C LEU A 639 -24.68 21.59 6.54
N SER A 640 -24.74 21.89 5.23
CA SER A 640 -23.70 21.47 4.27
C SER A 640 -22.36 22.17 4.56
N THR A 641 -22.38 23.44 5.01
CA THR A 641 -21.20 24.23 5.43
C THR A 641 -20.46 23.63 6.62
N ILE A 642 -21.12 22.86 7.50
CA ILE A 642 -20.47 22.11 8.59
C ILE A 642 -20.25 20.63 8.26
N GLY A 643 -20.50 20.22 7.01
CA GLY A 643 -20.29 18.85 6.52
C GLY A 643 -21.31 17.83 7.03
N TRP A 644 -22.50 18.26 7.44
CA TRP A 644 -23.57 17.39 7.95
C TRP A 644 -24.65 17.07 6.90
N ASP A 645 -24.57 17.70 5.72
CA ASP A 645 -25.39 17.40 4.54
C ASP A 645 -24.48 17.27 3.31
N ASP A 646 -24.56 16.14 2.61
CA ASP A 646 -23.75 15.75 1.44
C ASP A 646 -24.53 15.83 0.12
N ARG A 647 -25.77 16.33 0.14
CA ARG A 647 -26.61 16.44 -1.06
C ARG A 647 -26.07 17.49 -2.03
N VAL A 648 -25.93 17.08 -3.29
CA VAL A 648 -25.55 17.96 -4.40
C VAL A 648 -26.80 18.50 -5.08
N ASP A 649 -27.17 19.73 -4.75
CA ASP A 649 -28.29 20.44 -5.36
C ASP A 649 -27.82 21.48 -6.39
N PRO A 650 -28.44 21.55 -7.59
CA PRO A 650 -28.10 22.56 -8.57
C PRO A 650 -28.25 23.98 -8.01
N GLY A 651 -27.22 24.80 -8.21
CA GLY A 651 -27.21 26.17 -7.73
C GLY A 651 -26.64 26.36 -6.33
N ARG A 652 -26.22 25.30 -5.64
CA ARG A 652 -25.67 25.36 -4.26
C ARG A 652 -24.18 25.00 -4.21
N PRO A 653 -23.43 25.53 -3.22
CA PRO A 653 -22.05 25.12 -3.00
C PRO A 653 -21.94 23.63 -2.64
N VAL A 654 -20.94 22.94 -3.18
CA VAL A 654 -20.65 21.51 -2.90
C VAL A 654 -19.50 21.32 -1.92
N HIS A 655 -18.81 22.41 -1.56
CA HIS A 655 -17.70 22.40 -0.62
C HIS A 655 -17.93 23.44 0.48
N PRO A 656 -17.66 23.12 1.76
CA PRO A 656 -17.74 24.05 2.86
C PRO A 656 -16.97 25.35 2.57
N PRO A 657 -17.58 26.53 2.82
CA PRO A 657 -16.89 27.81 2.74
C PRO A 657 -15.60 27.81 3.57
N VAL A 658 -14.47 28.04 2.89
CA VAL A 658 -13.14 28.08 3.54
C VAL A 658 -12.47 29.41 3.28
N THR A 659 -11.78 29.94 4.29
CA THR A 659 -10.95 31.14 4.14
C THR A 659 -9.60 30.74 3.55
N LEU A 660 -9.34 31.17 2.32
CA LEU A 660 -8.10 30.88 1.61
C LEU A 660 -7.34 32.17 1.28
N PRO A 661 -5.99 32.12 1.25
CA PRO A 661 -5.19 33.24 0.80
C PRO A 661 -5.29 33.40 -0.73
N LEU A 662 -5.90 34.48 -1.20
CA LEU A 662 -5.95 34.86 -2.61
C LEU A 662 -4.66 35.61 -3.00
N PRO A 663 -3.89 35.14 -3.99
CA PRO A 663 -2.67 35.80 -4.43
C PRO A 663 -2.98 37.07 -5.26
N LEU A 664 -2.48 38.24 -4.83
CA LEU A 664 -2.58 39.50 -5.57
C LEU A 664 -1.42 39.66 -6.56
N THR A 665 -1.60 39.29 -7.82
CA THR A 665 -0.65 39.45 -8.96
C THR A 665 0.81 38.93 -8.79
N GLY A 666 1.26 38.13 -9.76
CA GLY A 666 2.69 38.07 -10.15
C GLY A 666 3.69 37.59 -9.10
N GLY A 667 3.58 36.33 -8.69
CA GLY A 667 4.65 35.62 -7.99
C GLY A 667 4.48 34.14 -8.23
N GLY A 668 5.50 33.48 -8.78
CA GLY A 668 5.53 32.02 -8.86
C GLY A 668 5.46 31.39 -7.46
N LEU A 669 5.34 30.07 -7.39
CA LEU A 669 5.23 29.33 -6.12
C LEU A 669 6.43 29.56 -5.16
N LEU A 670 7.53 30.10 -5.67
CA LEU A 670 8.79 30.36 -4.97
C LEU A 670 8.93 31.79 -4.41
N ASP A 671 8.09 32.74 -4.84
CA ASP A 671 8.01 34.13 -4.32
C ASP A 671 6.53 34.46 -4.05
N PRO A 672 6.04 34.34 -2.80
CA PRO A 672 4.62 34.49 -2.52
C PRO A 672 4.19 35.95 -2.71
N PRO A 673 3.24 36.26 -3.60
CA PRO A 673 2.66 37.59 -3.67
C PRO A 673 1.96 37.94 -2.35
N ALA A 674 1.73 39.22 -2.09
CA ALA A 674 0.85 39.63 -1.00
C ALA A 674 -0.49 38.88 -1.15
N THR A 675 -0.91 38.18 -0.10
CA THR A 675 -2.17 37.42 -0.11
C THR A 675 -3.23 38.16 0.66
N VAL A 676 -4.47 38.06 0.20
CA VAL A 676 -5.64 38.58 0.92
C VAL A 676 -6.55 37.42 1.26
N PRO A 677 -6.99 37.27 2.53
CA PRO A 677 -7.93 36.22 2.87
C PRO A 677 -9.28 36.49 2.21
N VAL A 678 -9.81 35.48 1.52
CA VAL A 678 -11.16 35.50 0.94
C VAL A 678 -11.91 34.27 1.38
N VAL A 679 -13.23 34.39 1.58
CA VAL A 679 -14.09 33.24 1.80
C VAL A 679 -14.47 32.66 0.44
N VAL A 680 -14.26 31.35 0.27
CA VAL A 680 -14.41 30.64 -1.00
C VAL A 680 -15.62 29.71 -0.92
N ALA A 681 -16.64 29.95 -1.75
CA ALA A 681 -17.76 29.03 -1.93
C ALA A 681 -17.60 28.26 -3.25
N GLY A 682 -17.36 26.95 -3.19
CA GLY A 682 -17.09 26.11 -4.36
C GLY A 682 -18.35 25.49 -4.96
N TYR A 683 -18.58 25.69 -6.25
CA TYR A 683 -19.70 25.16 -7.03
C TYR A 683 -19.22 24.15 -8.06
N LEU A 684 -20.00 23.07 -8.24
CA LEU A 684 -19.70 22.02 -9.21
C LEU A 684 -20.06 22.48 -10.64
N PRO A 685 -19.08 22.50 -11.57
CA PRO A 685 -19.33 22.81 -12.97
C PRO A 685 -20.02 21.64 -13.69
N GLN A 686 -20.97 21.97 -14.57
CA GLN A 686 -21.72 21.01 -15.37
C GLN A 686 -21.49 21.26 -16.86
N PHE A 687 -21.44 20.21 -17.66
CA PHE A 687 -21.27 20.33 -19.10
C PHE A 687 -22.63 20.45 -19.81
N SER A 688 -22.78 21.43 -20.71
CA SER A 688 -23.96 21.59 -21.55
C SER A 688 -23.70 21.01 -22.93
N ASP A 689 -24.33 19.88 -23.25
CA ASP A 689 -24.22 19.27 -24.59
C ASP A 689 -24.75 20.19 -25.69
N GLU A 690 -25.80 20.96 -25.42
CA GLU A 690 -26.40 21.90 -26.38
C GLU A 690 -25.45 23.05 -26.76
N ARG A 691 -24.74 23.61 -25.77
CA ARG A 691 -23.84 24.76 -25.97
C ARG A 691 -22.37 24.38 -26.12
N GLN A 692 -22.02 23.12 -25.88
CA GLN A 692 -20.64 22.61 -25.87
C GLN A 692 -19.73 23.44 -24.93
N GLN A 693 -20.29 23.87 -23.80
CA GLN A 693 -19.67 24.76 -22.81
C GLN A 693 -19.93 24.24 -21.40
N TRP A 694 -19.06 24.62 -20.47
CA TRP A 694 -19.30 24.41 -19.05
C TRP A 694 -20.22 25.49 -18.51
N TYR A 695 -21.05 25.16 -17.52
CA TYR A 695 -21.85 26.14 -16.82
C TYR A 695 -21.92 25.85 -15.33
N VAL A 696 -22.11 26.92 -14.56
CA VAL A 696 -22.34 26.86 -13.12
C VAL A 696 -23.56 27.68 -12.79
N ASP A 697 -24.50 27.07 -12.08
CA ASP A 697 -25.63 27.78 -11.50
C ASP A 697 -25.25 28.24 -10.09
N VAL A 698 -25.57 29.48 -9.78
CA VAL A 698 -25.40 30.07 -8.44
C VAL A 698 -26.76 30.61 -8.01
N ALA A 699 -27.32 30.03 -6.96
CA ALA A 699 -28.56 30.47 -6.36
C ALA A 699 -28.34 31.68 -5.46
N PHE A 700 -29.33 32.56 -5.39
CA PHE A 700 -29.29 33.72 -4.50
C PHE A 700 -30.50 33.71 -3.58
N ASP A 701 -30.26 33.95 -2.29
CA ASP A 701 -31.31 34.40 -1.39
C ASP A 701 -31.31 35.93 -1.35
N ALA A 702 -32.20 36.52 -2.15
CA ALA A 702 -32.42 37.96 -2.20
C ALA A 702 -33.67 38.40 -1.41
N ARG A 703 -34.19 37.59 -0.47
CA ARG A 703 -35.43 37.88 0.30
C ARG A 703 -35.44 39.25 0.98
N ALA A 704 -34.26 39.85 1.17
CA ALA A 704 -34.06 41.15 1.79
C ALA A 704 -34.14 42.34 0.81
N THR A 705 -33.95 42.15 -0.50
CA THR A 705 -33.61 43.22 -1.45
C THR A 705 -34.43 43.19 -2.74
N PHE A 706 -34.78 44.38 -3.24
CA PHE A 706 -35.58 44.56 -4.44
C PHE A 706 -34.70 44.96 -5.64
N TRP A 707 -34.76 44.17 -6.73
CA TRP A 707 -33.95 44.35 -7.96
C TRP A 707 -32.44 44.59 -7.72
N PRO A 708 -31.76 43.78 -6.87
CA PRO A 708 -30.35 44.00 -6.61
C PRO A 708 -29.51 43.80 -7.88
N PHE A 709 -28.50 44.65 -8.04
CA PHE A 709 -27.42 44.38 -8.96
C PHE A 709 -26.34 43.56 -8.26
N VAL A 710 -25.89 42.49 -8.90
CA VAL A 710 -24.80 41.64 -8.41
C VAL A 710 -23.65 41.70 -9.40
N ARG A 711 -22.43 41.81 -8.87
CA ARG A 711 -21.19 41.66 -9.63
C ARG A 711 -20.33 40.63 -8.91
N LEU A 712 -20.26 39.43 -9.48
CA LEU A 712 -19.49 38.33 -8.89
C LEU A 712 -18.00 38.45 -9.22
N ALA A 713 -17.18 37.97 -8.29
CA ALA A 713 -15.78 37.64 -8.55
C ALA A 713 -15.62 36.14 -8.39
N VAL A 714 -15.07 35.48 -9.41
CA VAL A 714 -14.92 34.03 -9.45
C VAL A 714 -13.48 33.62 -9.70
N ALA A 715 -13.11 32.45 -9.20
CA ALA A 715 -11.83 31.79 -9.49
C ALA A 715 -12.09 30.30 -9.73
N ARG A 716 -11.16 29.59 -10.35
CA ARG A 716 -11.15 28.12 -10.26
C ARG A 716 -10.55 27.71 -8.91
N TYR A 717 -11.12 26.70 -8.30
CA TYR A 717 -10.78 26.23 -6.97
C TYR A 717 -10.58 24.72 -6.96
N GLN A 718 -9.41 24.27 -6.50
CA GLN A 718 -9.10 22.87 -6.28
C GLN A 718 -8.94 22.62 -4.78
N PRO A 719 -9.95 22.00 -4.12
CA PRO A 719 -9.88 21.67 -2.70
C PRO A 719 -8.66 20.83 -2.35
N GLU A 720 -8.32 19.87 -3.21
CA GLU A 720 -7.21 18.93 -3.02
C GLU A 720 -5.93 19.47 -3.69
N SER A 721 -5.35 20.52 -3.09
CA SER A 721 -4.12 21.16 -3.56
C SER A 721 -3.09 21.34 -2.45
N VAL A 722 -1.82 21.42 -2.81
CA VAL A 722 -0.79 21.87 -1.88
C VAL A 722 -1.05 23.30 -1.41
N THR A 723 -0.58 23.63 -0.20
CA THR A 723 -0.71 24.97 0.38
C THR A 723 -0.25 26.06 -0.60
N GLY A 724 -1.11 27.05 -0.83
CA GLY A 724 -0.85 28.15 -1.77
C GLY A 724 -1.20 27.89 -3.25
N ALA A 725 -1.66 26.69 -3.60
CA ALA A 725 -2.05 26.31 -4.96
C ALA A 725 -3.58 26.16 -5.19
N HIS A 726 -4.41 26.37 -4.15
CA HIS A 726 -5.85 26.09 -4.22
C HIS A 726 -6.66 26.97 -5.20
N LEU A 727 -6.28 28.24 -5.39
CA LEU A 727 -7.06 29.21 -6.17
C LEU A 727 -6.31 29.70 -7.41
N SER A 728 -7.05 29.86 -8.51
CA SER A 728 -6.58 30.58 -9.70
C SER A 728 -6.52 32.09 -9.46
N THR A 729 -6.00 32.83 -10.46
CA THR A 729 -6.23 34.27 -10.55
C THR A 729 -7.75 34.56 -10.62
N PRO A 730 -8.26 35.51 -9.83
CA PRO A 730 -9.68 35.87 -9.82
C PRO A 730 -10.08 36.60 -11.11
N VAL A 731 -11.30 36.34 -11.57
CA VAL A 731 -11.93 36.98 -12.73
C VAL A 731 -13.22 37.64 -12.28
N ARG A 732 -13.37 38.91 -12.63
CA ARG A 732 -14.56 39.68 -12.32
C ARG A 732 -15.59 39.50 -13.43
N LEU A 733 -16.84 39.25 -13.05
CA LEU A 733 -17.95 39.08 -13.97
C LEU A 733 -18.62 40.42 -14.31
N ASP A 734 -19.39 40.44 -15.38
CA ASP A 734 -20.30 41.53 -15.70
C ASP A 734 -21.41 41.63 -14.64
N GLN A 735 -21.94 42.84 -14.49
CA GLN A 735 -23.00 43.12 -13.52
C GLN A 735 -24.34 42.56 -14.04
N VAL A 736 -25.05 41.82 -13.21
CA VAL A 736 -26.34 41.21 -13.54
C VAL A 736 -27.39 41.70 -12.55
N GLN A 737 -28.57 42.04 -13.05
CA GLN A 737 -29.70 42.45 -12.22
C GLN A 737 -30.57 41.22 -11.91
N LEU A 738 -30.81 40.96 -10.63
CA LEU A 738 -31.64 39.84 -10.19
C LEU A 738 -33.10 40.27 -10.03
N ALA A 739 -34.02 39.48 -10.57
CA ALA A 739 -35.44 39.73 -10.36
C ALA A 739 -35.84 39.43 -8.90
N PRO A 740 -36.82 40.16 -8.35
CA PRO A 740 -37.31 39.90 -7.00
C PRO A 740 -38.00 38.54 -6.90
N GLU A 741 -37.86 37.91 -5.74
CA GLU A 741 -38.59 36.69 -5.38
C GLU A 741 -40.10 36.94 -5.34
N ARG A 742 -40.86 35.95 -5.82
CA ARG A 742 -42.32 35.95 -5.81
C ARG A 742 -42.84 34.59 -5.39
N THR A 743 -43.79 34.59 -4.46
CA THR A 743 -44.54 33.38 -4.10
C THR A 743 -45.98 33.56 -4.58
N ALA A 744 -46.44 32.68 -5.47
CA ALA A 744 -47.84 32.61 -5.89
C ALA A 744 -48.50 31.37 -5.29
N SER A 745 -49.59 31.58 -4.57
CA SER A 745 -50.46 30.53 -4.05
C SER A 745 -51.80 30.63 -4.74
N VAL A 746 -52.21 29.57 -5.41
CA VAL A 746 -53.50 29.50 -6.10
C VAL A 746 -54.28 28.33 -5.54
N ALA A 747 -55.52 28.56 -5.16
CA ALA A 747 -56.36 27.53 -4.61
C ALA A 747 -57.83 27.69 -4.97
N ARG A 748 -58.52 26.57 -5.16
CA ARG A 748 -59.95 26.55 -5.40
C ARG A 748 -60.70 26.83 -4.10
N THR A 749 -61.58 27.83 -4.10
CA THR A 749 -62.50 28.09 -2.99
C THR A 749 -63.77 27.24 -3.14
N ASP A 750 -64.18 26.96 -4.38
CA ASP A 750 -65.25 26.00 -4.73
C ASP A 750 -65.05 25.47 -6.18
N SER A 751 -66.07 24.84 -6.76
CA SER A 751 -66.05 24.29 -8.12
C SER A 751 -66.08 25.34 -9.24
N THR A 752 -66.23 26.61 -8.91
CA THR A 752 -66.38 27.74 -9.83
C THR A 752 -65.47 28.92 -9.51
N HIS A 753 -64.87 28.97 -8.32
CA HIS A 753 -64.00 30.07 -7.90
C HIS A 753 -62.58 29.61 -7.57
N ALA A 754 -61.60 30.41 -8.01
CA ALA A 754 -60.19 30.23 -7.70
C ALA A 754 -59.63 31.49 -7.03
N ARG A 755 -59.08 31.34 -5.83
CA ARG A 755 -58.40 32.41 -5.09
C ARG A 755 -56.91 32.41 -5.45
N VAL A 756 -56.39 33.60 -5.73
CA VAL A 756 -55.00 33.86 -6.08
C VAL A 756 -54.39 34.77 -5.04
N VAL A 757 -53.26 34.36 -4.47
CA VAL A 757 -52.47 35.13 -3.53
C VAL A 757 -51.05 35.21 -4.07
N VAL A 758 -50.51 36.41 -4.22
CA VAL A 758 -49.11 36.63 -4.60
C VAL A 758 -48.43 37.42 -3.50
N SER A 759 -47.24 37.03 -3.09
CA SER A 759 -46.44 37.75 -2.12
C SER A 759 -45.01 37.98 -2.59
N GLY A 760 -44.40 39.06 -2.10
CA GLY A 760 -42.99 39.38 -2.31
C GLY A 760 -42.68 40.87 -2.14
N LEU A 761 -41.39 41.18 -2.15
CA LEU A 761 -40.90 42.56 -2.01
C LEU A 761 -41.31 43.45 -3.19
N ALA A 762 -41.62 44.71 -2.89
CA ALA A 762 -41.82 45.74 -3.89
C ALA A 762 -40.93 46.98 -3.64
N GLY A 763 -40.51 47.65 -4.71
CA GLY A 763 -39.93 48.99 -4.63
C GLY A 763 -40.98 50.08 -4.89
N HIS A 764 -40.76 51.29 -4.38
CA HIS A 764 -41.52 52.49 -4.73
C HIS A 764 -40.60 53.65 -5.15
N ARG A 765 -41.13 54.68 -5.83
CA ARG A 765 -40.36 55.82 -6.35
C ARG A 765 -40.52 57.13 -5.57
N GLU A 766 -41.61 57.29 -4.82
CA GLU A 766 -41.89 58.53 -4.09
C GLU A 766 -41.47 58.43 -2.62
N SER A 767 -40.73 59.41 -2.12
CA SER A 767 -40.49 59.55 -0.67
C SER A 767 -41.71 60.22 -0.02
N ALA A 768 -42.24 59.57 1.02
CA ALA A 768 -43.38 59.94 1.87
C ALA A 768 -44.80 59.50 1.42
N SER A 769 -45.37 58.53 2.14
CA SER A 769 -46.48 58.77 3.10
C SER A 769 -46.97 57.43 3.68
N ARG A 770 -47.80 57.48 4.72
CA ARG A 770 -48.27 56.38 5.60
C ARG A 770 -49.06 55.25 4.92
N GLN A 771 -48.98 55.06 3.60
CA GLN A 771 -49.71 54.06 2.82
C GLN A 771 -48.82 53.45 1.71
N TYR A 772 -47.77 52.72 2.09
CA TYR A 772 -46.82 52.05 1.20
C TYR A 772 -47.49 51.24 0.05
N ALA A 773 -48.56 50.51 0.35
CA ALA A 773 -49.33 49.75 -0.65
C ALA A 773 -49.93 50.61 -1.78
N VAL A 774 -50.34 51.86 -1.49
CA VAL A 774 -50.88 52.79 -2.49
C VAL A 774 -49.78 53.27 -3.43
N SER A 775 -48.59 53.57 -2.90
CA SER A 775 -47.43 53.97 -3.70
C SER A 775 -46.93 52.85 -4.62
N VAL A 776 -47.02 51.59 -4.17
CA VAL A 776 -46.70 50.43 -5.00
C VAL A 776 -47.74 50.24 -6.11
N SER A 777 -49.04 50.37 -5.80
CA SER A 777 -50.13 50.22 -6.78
C SER A 777 -50.11 51.26 -7.91
N ARG A 778 -49.46 52.42 -7.71
CA ARG A 778 -49.26 53.42 -8.78
C ARG A 778 -48.22 52.99 -9.83
N ASN A 779 -47.26 52.16 -9.41
CA ASN A 779 -46.09 51.79 -10.19
C ASN A 779 -46.11 50.31 -10.62
N ARG A 780 -47.07 49.52 -10.14
CA ARG A 780 -47.20 48.09 -10.41
C ARG A 780 -48.65 47.68 -10.51
N THR A 781 -48.92 46.76 -11.41
CA THR A 781 -50.23 46.13 -11.59
C THR A 781 -50.03 44.63 -11.68
N LEU A 782 -50.67 43.86 -10.80
CA LEU A 782 -50.71 42.41 -10.90
C LEU A 782 -52.05 41.98 -11.46
N VAL A 783 -52.04 41.13 -12.49
CA VAL A 783 -53.25 40.59 -13.12
C VAL A 783 -53.18 39.08 -13.06
N ALA A 784 -54.24 38.44 -12.59
CA ALA A 784 -54.42 37.00 -12.72
C ALA A 784 -55.50 36.73 -13.77
N ARG A 785 -55.28 35.71 -14.61
CA ARG A 785 -56.24 35.26 -15.62
C ARG A 785 -56.51 33.78 -15.44
N LEU A 786 -57.77 33.42 -15.30
CA LEU A 786 -58.20 32.03 -15.35
C LEU A 786 -58.28 31.61 -16.82
N GLN A 787 -57.60 30.53 -17.19
CA GLN A 787 -57.55 30.03 -18.55
C GLN A 787 -58.02 28.58 -18.63
N ARG A 788 -58.75 28.27 -19.70
CA ARG A 788 -59.23 26.93 -20.04
C ARG A 788 -58.48 26.39 -21.26
N TYR A 789 -58.10 25.11 -21.22
CA TYR A 789 -57.39 24.42 -22.29
C TYR A 789 -58.35 23.89 -23.36
N ASP A 790 -58.07 24.19 -24.62
CA ASP A 790 -58.72 23.62 -25.80
C ASP A 790 -57.86 22.50 -26.41
N ALA A 791 -58.27 21.25 -26.18
CA ALA A 791 -57.55 20.08 -26.67
C ALA A 791 -57.43 19.99 -28.21
N THR A 792 -58.19 20.78 -28.97
CA THR A 792 -58.17 20.75 -30.44
C THR A 792 -57.00 21.51 -31.06
N LEU A 793 -56.41 22.47 -30.35
CA LEU A 793 -55.37 23.37 -30.87
C LEU A 793 -53.94 22.92 -30.53
N GLY A 794 -53.75 22.25 -29.38
CA GLY A 794 -52.44 21.79 -28.90
C GLY A 794 -51.46 22.92 -28.50
N GLY A 795 -50.50 22.61 -27.63
CA GLY A 795 -49.47 23.57 -27.18
C GLY A 795 -49.98 24.76 -26.35
N ASP A 796 -49.19 25.83 -26.22
CA ASP A 796 -49.53 26.99 -25.37
C ASP A 796 -50.62 27.91 -25.99
N LEU A 797 -50.85 27.83 -27.30
CA LEU A 797 -51.91 28.59 -27.98
C LEU A 797 -53.32 28.03 -27.72
N ALA A 798 -53.42 26.83 -27.14
CA ALA A 798 -54.67 26.20 -26.78
C ALA A 798 -55.35 26.82 -25.54
N TRP A 799 -54.70 27.75 -24.85
CA TRP A 799 -55.24 28.34 -23.63
C TRP A 799 -56.03 29.62 -23.90
N THR A 800 -57.31 29.61 -23.54
CA THR A 800 -58.20 30.77 -23.66
C THR A 800 -58.54 31.35 -22.30
N SER A 801 -58.37 32.66 -22.12
CA SER A 801 -58.75 33.36 -20.90
C SER A 801 -60.28 33.42 -20.75
N VAL A 802 -60.77 32.96 -19.60
CA VAL A 802 -62.18 32.92 -19.22
C VAL A 802 -62.55 34.13 -18.35
N ASP A 803 -61.71 34.41 -17.35
CA ASP A 803 -61.86 35.54 -16.44
C ASP A 803 -60.49 36.18 -16.15
N ALA A 804 -60.50 37.45 -15.74
CA ALA A 804 -59.31 38.20 -15.41
C ALA A 804 -59.59 39.21 -14.29
N VAL A 805 -58.74 39.21 -13.25
CA VAL A 805 -58.85 40.12 -12.11
C VAL A 805 -57.53 40.82 -11.84
N GLU A 806 -57.58 42.11 -11.53
CA GLU A 806 -56.44 42.84 -10.99
C GLU A 806 -56.29 42.52 -9.49
N LEU A 807 -55.12 42.01 -9.09
CA LEU A 807 -54.85 41.63 -7.70
C LEU A 807 -54.55 42.89 -6.88
N ALA A 808 -55.39 43.17 -5.88
CA ALA A 808 -55.21 44.32 -5.00
C ALA A 808 -54.31 43.97 -3.81
N PRO A 809 -53.42 44.86 -3.35
CA PRO A 809 -52.67 44.64 -2.12
C PRO A 809 -53.63 44.62 -0.91
N ARG A 810 -53.62 43.53 -0.15
CA ARG A 810 -54.52 43.31 1.00
C ARG A 810 -53.80 43.14 2.34
N GLY A 811 -52.47 42.99 2.32
CA GLY A 811 -51.70 42.82 3.55
C GLY A 811 -50.19 42.74 3.31
N TYR A 812 -49.50 42.22 4.33
CA TYR A 812 -48.05 42.03 4.35
C TYR A 812 -47.77 40.58 4.78
N ALA A 813 -46.77 39.94 4.19
CA ALA A 813 -46.41 38.56 4.52
C ALA A 813 -45.52 38.53 5.77
N SER A 814 -44.29 39.04 5.67
CA SER A 814 -43.33 39.04 6.78
C SER A 814 -43.01 40.43 7.34
N ARG A 815 -43.01 41.47 6.48
CA ARG A 815 -42.64 42.86 6.81
C ARG A 815 -43.40 43.87 5.96
N ALA A 816 -43.35 45.14 6.32
CA ALA A 816 -44.10 46.21 5.65
C ALA A 816 -43.78 46.36 4.14
N GLU A 817 -42.60 45.91 3.71
CA GLU A 817 -42.15 45.97 2.31
C GLU A 817 -42.47 44.70 1.50
N ASP A 818 -42.93 43.65 2.18
CA ASP A 818 -43.28 42.35 1.62
C ASP A 818 -44.81 42.26 1.47
N LEU A 819 -45.31 42.76 0.34
CA LEU A 819 -46.75 42.94 0.10
C LEU A 819 -47.42 41.62 -0.29
N VAL A 820 -48.70 41.51 0.05
CA VAL A 820 -49.58 40.41 -0.35
C VAL A 820 -50.71 40.95 -1.22
N TRP A 821 -50.77 40.51 -2.46
CA TRP A 821 -51.83 40.79 -3.42
C TRP A 821 -52.81 39.62 -3.47
N VAL A 822 -54.11 39.92 -3.45
CA VAL A 822 -55.16 38.91 -3.43
C VAL A 822 -56.24 39.23 -4.47
N GLY A 823 -56.73 38.20 -5.13
CA GLY A 823 -57.89 38.25 -6.02
C GLY A 823 -58.63 36.92 -6.05
N GLU A 824 -59.82 36.94 -6.63
CA GLU A 824 -60.67 35.78 -6.84
C GLU A 824 -61.15 35.81 -8.29
N LEU A 825 -61.13 34.65 -8.94
CA LEU A 825 -61.47 34.44 -10.35
C LEU A 825 -62.68 33.51 -10.44
N GLU A 826 -63.57 33.79 -11.39
CA GLU A 826 -64.78 33.00 -11.65
C GLU A 826 -64.65 32.18 -12.94
N ALA A 827 -64.99 30.89 -12.88
CA ALA A 827 -64.94 29.96 -14.00
C ALA A 827 -66.27 29.91 -14.77
N ASP A 828 -66.20 29.77 -16.10
CA ASP A 828 -67.36 29.55 -16.98
C ASP A 828 -67.83 28.07 -17.01
N GLY A 829 -67.26 27.22 -16.14
CA GLY A 829 -67.55 25.79 -16.05
C GLY A 829 -67.08 25.18 -14.73
N VAL A 830 -67.35 23.89 -14.53
CA VAL A 830 -66.99 23.17 -13.31
C VAL A 830 -65.50 22.83 -13.30
N MET A 831 -64.79 23.35 -12.31
CA MET A 831 -63.44 22.93 -11.93
C MET A 831 -63.53 21.72 -10.99
N ASP A 832 -62.72 20.68 -11.23
CA ASP A 832 -62.61 19.55 -10.30
C ASP A 832 -62.05 20.05 -8.96
N VAL A 833 -62.65 19.69 -7.82
CA VAL A 833 -62.22 20.18 -6.48
C VAL A 833 -61.38 19.09 -5.81
N ARG A 834 -60.15 18.96 -6.28
CA ARG A 834 -59.15 18.02 -5.74
C ARG A 834 -57.87 18.75 -5.35
N THR A 835 -56.83 18.04 -4.93
CA THR A 835 -55.49 18.63 -4.86
C THR A 835 -55.00 18.85 -6.29
N PRO A 836 -54.55 20.07 -6.66
CA PRO A 836 -54.05 20.31 -8.01
C PRO A 836 -52.91 19.35 -8.35
N VAL A 837 -52.81 18.93 -9.61
CA VAL A 837 -51.64 18.19 -10.10
C VAL A 837 -50.95 19.09 -11.12
N GLY A 838 -49.71 19.47 -10.81
CA GLY A 838 -48.89 20.30 -11.69
C GLY A 838 -48.33 19.50 -12.85
N GLY A 839 -47.98 20.22 -13.93
CA GLY A 839 -47.19 19.67 -15.03
C GLY A 839 -47.89 19.67 -16.38
N ILE A 840 -47.06 19.56 -17.42
CA ILE A 840 -47.46 19.42 -18.80
C ILE A 840 -46.88 18.08 -19.27
N THR A 841 -47.70 17.27 -19.92
CA THR A 841 -47.26 16.02 -20.57
C THR A 841 -46.30 16.32 -21.73
N ALA A 842 -45.54 15.32 -22.18
CA ALA A 842 -44.59 15.48 -23.30
C ALA A 842 -45.24 15.97 -24.62
N SER A 843 -46.57 15.86 -24.75
CA SER A 843 -47.34 16.39 -25.89
C SER A 843 -47.76 17.86 -25.75
N GLY A 844 -47.38 18.54 -24.67
CA GLY A 844 -47.80 19.91 -24.39
C GLY A 844 -49.21 20.02 -23.77
N ALA A 845 -49.87 18.89 -23.47
CA ALA A 845 -51.17 18.87 -22.81
C ALA A 845 -51.03 18.86 -21.28
N PRO A 846 -51.87 19.60 -20.53
CA PRO A 846 -51.75 19.65 -19.07
C PRO A 846 -51.98 18.28 -18.41
N ALA A 847 -51.13 17.95 -17.43
CA ALA A 847 -51.15 16.67 -16.72
C ALA A 847 -52.28 16.64 -15.69
N GLY A 848 -53.51 16.44 -16.15
CA GLY A 848 -54.66 16.20 -15.28
C GLY A 848 -55.48 17.43 -14.90
N SER A 849 -55.31 18.59 -15.55
CA SER A 849 -56.24 19.72 -15.40
C SER A 849 -56.48 20.46 -16.71
N THR A 850 -57.72 20.80 -17.02
CA THR A 850 -58.07 21.68 -18.15
C THR A 850 -58.01 23.16 -17.78
N TRP A 851 -57.60 23.50 -16.56
CA TRP A 851 -57.64 24.85 -16.00
C TRP A 851 -56.26 25.27 -15.49
N ARG A 852 -55.87 26.52 -15.77
CA ARG A 852 -54.69 27.16 -15.17
C ARG A 852 -54.98 28.61 -14.81
N VAL A 853 -54.25 29.14 -13.85
CA VAL A 853 -54.20 30.57 -13.55
C VAL A 853 -52.86 31.12 -14.04
N ARG A 854 -52.92 32.08 -14.97
CA ARG A 854 -51.75 32.86 -15.39
C ARG A 854 -51.68 34.14 -14.58
N VAL A 855 -50.60 34.34 -13.84
CA VAL A 855 -50.33 35.55 -13.06
C VAL A 855 -49.29 36.38 -13.77
N GLU A 856 -49.51 37.69 -13.89
CA GLU A 856 -48.58 38.64 -14.51
C GLU A 856 -48.41 39.88 -13.62
N GLU A 857 -47.17 40.27 -13.35
CA GLU A 857 -46.83 41.56 -12.74
C GLU A 857 -46.26 42.49 -13.80
N TRP A 858 -46.93 43.62 -13.98
CA TRP A 858 -46.51 44.70 -14.86
C TRP A 858 -45.98 45.86 -14.02
N GLU A 859 -44.72 46.22 -14.25
CA GLU A 859 -44.08 47.36 -13.62
C GLU A 859 -44.10 48.57 -14.55
N ARG A 860 -44.50 49.72 -14.02
CA ARG A 860 -44.59 50.99 -14.74
C ARG A 860 -43.34 51.84 -14.49
N PHE A 861 -42.74 52.36 -15.55
CA PHE A 861 -41.54 53.19 -15.50
C PHE A 861 -41.62 54.33 -16.53
N PRO A 862 -40.94 55.47 -16.32
CA PRO A 862 -40.85 56.54 -17.31
C PRO A 862 -39.98 56.04 -18.46
N GLY A 863 -40.55 56.02 -19.66
CA GLY A 863 -39.84 55.79 -20.91
C GLY A 863 -39.12 57.04 -21.39
N ASP A 864 -38.38 56.89 -22.49
CA ASP A 864 -37.71 58.02 -23.13
C ASP A 864 -38.74 59.05 -23.65
N PRO A 865 -38.46 60.36 -23.55
CA PRO A 865 -39.33 61.35 -24.15
C PRO A 865 -39.38 61.14 -25.67
N PRO A 866 -40.55 61.33 -26.30
CA PRO A 866 -40.68 61.12 -27.74
C PRO A 866 -39.81 62.12 -28.51
N PRO A 867 -39.38 61.79 -29.74
CA PRO A 867 -38.60 62.68 -30.58
C PRO A 867 -39.25 64.07 -30.69
N ARG A 868 -38.43 65.13 -30.80
CA ARG A 868 -38.88 66.55 -30.75
C ARG A 868 -40.03 66.91 -31.71
N ALA A 869 -40.25 66.13 -32.77
CA ALA A 869 -41.34 66.30 -33.74
C ALA A 869 -42.73 65.88 -33.22
N GLU A 870 -42.81 65.05 -32.17
CA GLU A 870 -44.05 64.49 -31.62
C GLU A 870 -44.50 65.15 -30.31
N ILE A 871 -43.70 66.09 -29.77
CA ILE A 871 -43.94 66.78 -28.49
C ILE A 871 -45.27 67.57 -28.48
N ALA A 872 -45.76 68.02 -29.65
CA ALA A 872 -47.02 68.75 -29.75
C ALA A 872 -48.26 67.89 -29.45
N GLU A 873 -48.16 66.57 -29.53
CA GLU A 873 -49.29 65.63 -29.40
C GLU A 873 -49.38 65.00 -28.00
N PHE A 874 -48.28 64.92 -27.25
CA PHE A 874 -48.21 64.20 -25.96
C PHE A 874 -48.01 65.08 -24.71
N GLY A 875 -47.76 66.38 -24.86
CA GLY A 875 -47.54 67.32 -23.75
C GLY A 875 -46.24 67.06 -22.96
N ASP A 876 -45.87 67.99 -22.06
CA ASP A 876 -44.61 67.97 -21.26
C ASP A 876 -44.55 66.87 -20.17
N GLY A 877 -45.40 65.85 -20.22
CA GLY A 877 -45.46 64.78 -19.22
C GLY A 877 -44.51 63.62 -19.53
N PRO A 878 -44.02 62.87 -18.51
CA PRO A 878 -43.24 61.65 -18.76
C PRO A 878 -44.11 60.62 -19.50
N VAL A 879 -43.58 60.07 -20.60
CA VAL A 879 -44.16 58.90 -21.26
C VAL A 879 -43.98 57.72 -20.31
N TRP A 880 -45.06 57.00 -20.05
CA TRP A 880 -45.03 55.85 -19.15
C TRP A 880 -45.06 54.56 -19.93
N GLU A 881 -44.05 53.73 -19.73
CA GLU A 881 -43.95 52.40 -20.27
C GLU A 881 -44.28 51.35 -19.20
N LYS A 882 -44.63 50.14 -19.67
CA LYS A 882 -44.88 48.98 -18.82
C LYS A 882 -43.94 47.85 -19.24
N ARG A 883 -43.30 47.20 -18.28
CA ARG A 883 -42.52 45.96 -18.49
C ARG A 883 -43.11 44.83 -17.65
N LEU A 884 -43.14 43.63 -18.21
CA LEU A 884 -43.50 42.41 -17.48
C LEU A 884 -42.30 41.99 -16.62
N VAL A 885 -42.48 41.88 -15.30
CA VAL A 885 -41.39 41.57 -14.34
C VAL A 885 -41.57 40.23 -13.64
N TYR A 886 -42.79 39.71 -13.63
CA TYR A 886 -43.13 38.38 -13.16
C TYR A 886 -44.27 37.82 -14.01
N ALA A 887 -44.13 36.57 -14.40
CA ALA A 887 -45.19 35.81 -15.03
C ALA A 887 -45.09 34.38 -14.54
N ASP A 888 -46.22 33.76 -14.26
CA ASP A 888 -46.29 32.38 -13.79
C ASP A 888 -47.60 31.71 -14.19
N ASP A 889 -47.54 30.40 -14.40
CA ASP A 889 -48.68 29.55 -14.76
C ASP A 889 -48.89 28.49 -13.66
N VAL A 890 -50.01 28.56 -12.95
CA VAL A 890 -50.35 27.60 -11.89
C VAL A 890 -51.52 26.74 -12.35
N TYR A 891 -51.30 25.44 -12.51
CA TYR A 891 -52.33 24.48 -12.94
C TYR A 891 -53.25 24.11 -11.77
N LEU A 892 -54.56 24.01 -12.03
CA LEU A 892 -55.60 23.81 -11.01
C LEU A 892 -56.05 22.38 -10.88
#